data_AF-A0A6V7X531-F1
#
_entry.id   AF-A0A6V7X531-F1
#
_cell.length_a   1.000
_cell.length_b   1.000
_cell.length_c   1.000
_cell.angle_alpha   90.00
_cell.angle_beta   90.00
_cell.angle_gamma   90.00
#
_symmetry.space_group_name_H-M   'P 1'
#
loop_
_entity.id
_entity.type
_entity.pdbx_description
1 polymer ?
#
loop_
_entity_poly.entity_id
_entity_poly.type
_entity_poly.pdbx_seq_one_letter_code
_entity_poly.pdbx_strand_id
1 'polypeptide(L)'
;MENVNNDSEFFTSGELNAPEYVADFLRSVRPGEEAKKLHNLRQSLTARSNNAADQIKDIVFDHYKQFIDTSKEISKLEKEIYQLSTLLTDQRHLLEGLMEMTGLEKRSSCSASLTTSSGLSSQQTHQLQILMNRMDDIAPILNSAGEQERILLQGQLQLLDSETFKPKHTVYAVLLSNNLLIGHPNPDSGTGQQKHPFHLAANYSLDSLALINVKRTPSNFDESSENIVQLLVFPEYLYLRCENARVKRDWLESVEETKRKQHEERALVRQATIRARRRSILNTIATRASTSDNVRNKKTHNLHEKIDEEDEIEEGKQSELGRRRRMSIEDSVWLNDLINELQDVISHRHMEEAVEMLMEWKSCSYSDAALNARFAAIEKQVVQILTDDLKRFSSVYGGSKVLAQPLQQLIALGRSTYAIELYLKKRSAVLRTAARELIISEEPLSYVRQVSGLFINDIVEVCTELSIYPKQLCLIIAWSSRELGILLSLIRKNVIEVAPTMAVLTNTWRILVGKCSHLSYIGLDLSFEINRLAAPSLRTALQANFDNILESIKLRNSEERWTPFSLDSDQNLIRFLEEMSDIGFQMEWAICRESPSPDYKYRYALNVSQNVCMFARIALQLSRDLALLNSSPHLQQISNAFICEIWNLELSHLTSTMHPSIVHHCSSRFIISQVLPLCEQVLQCGDDSEGVLYEILHKKFSHLVHFQRRPSNLYPQDEETDDHNVLE
;
A
#
# COMPACT_ATOMS: atom_id res chain seq x y z
N MET A 1 -54.85 20.24 0.81
CA MET A 1 -53.65 19.56 1.35
C MET A 1 -52.47 19.58 0.36
N GLU A 2 -52.50 20.37 -0.73
CA GLU A 2 -51.40 20.39 -1.72
C GLU A 2 -50.35 21.51 -1.55
N ASN A 3 -50.58 22.53 -0.70
CA ASN A 3 -49.60 23.61 -0.48
C ASN A 3 -48.66 23.40 0.71
N VAL A 4 -48.69 22.24 1.38
CA VAL A 4 -47.93 22.02 2.63
C VAL A 4 -46.55 21.40 2.38
N ASN A 5 -46.34 20.73 1.24
CA ASN A 5 -45.07 20.03 0.94
C ASN A 5 -44.02 20.89 0.23
N ASN A 6 -44.39 21.94 -0.52
CA ASN A 6 -43.40 22.74 -1.25
C ASN A 6 -42.55 23.64 -0.33
N ASP A 7 -43.09 24.09 0.79
CA ASP A 7 -42.35 24.98 1.69
C ASP A 7 -41.28 24.24 2.51
N SER A 8 -41.45 22.94 2.80
CA SER A 8 -40.46 22.17 3.58
C SER A 8 -39.17 21.90 2.82
N GLU A 9 -39.23 21.66 1.51
CA GLU A 9 -38.04 21.58 0.65
C GLU A 9 -37.39 22.96 0.45
N PHE A 10 -38.19 24.03 0.46
CA PHE A 10 -37.69 25.39 0.34
C PHE A 10 -36.83 25.79 1.55
N PHE A 11 -37.26 25.48 2.78
CA PHE A 11 -36.49 25.78 4.01
C PHE A 11 -35.22 24.94 4.21
N THR A 12 -35.08 23.80 3.52
CA THR A 12 -33.89 22.93 3.60
C THR A 12 -32.88 23.21 2.49
N SER A 13 -33.24 24.01 1.49
CA SER A 13 -32.34 24.42 0.41
C SER A 13 -31.30 25.45 0.90
N GLY A 14 -30.04 25.29 0.48
CA GLY A 14 -28.93 26.16 0.90
C GLY A 14 -28.97 27.60 0.36
N GLU A 15 -29.97 27.94 -0.45
CA GLU A 15 -30.16 29.25 -1.11
C GLU A 15 -31.35 30.05 -0.52
N LEU A 16 -31.73 29.79 0.73
CA LEU A 16 -32.88 30.46 1.37
C LEU A 16 -32.60 31.96 1.67
N ASN A 17 -33.28 32.87 0.95
CA ASN A 17 -33.28 34.31 1.25
C ASN A 17 -34.44 34.71 2.18
N ALA A 18 -34.20 34.64 3.49
CA ALA A 18 -35.20 34.92 4.53
C ALA A 18 -35.93 36.29 4.42
N PRO A 19 -35.26 37.43 4.14
CA PRO A 19 -35.95 38.72 4.01
C PRO A 19 -36.88 38.80 2.80
N GLU A 20 -36.55 38.12 1.70
CA GLU A 20 -37.35 38.09 0.47
C GLU A 20 -38.61 37.24 0.66
N TYR A 21 -38.49 36.09 1.34
CA TYR A 21 -39.63 35.25 1.70
C TYR A 21 -40.65 35.97 2.59
N VAL A 22 -40.17 36.71 3.60
CA VAL A 22 -41.05 37.50 4.49
C VAL A 22 -41.69 38.66 3.73
N ALA A 23 -40.96 39.30 2.80
CA ALA A 23 -41.48 40.38 1.97
C ALA A 23 -42.59 39.90 1.01
N ASP A 24 -42.41 38.75 0.36
CA ASP A 24 -43.44 38.15 -0.50
C ASP A 24 -44.66 37.67 0.30
N PHE A 25 -44.44 37.13 1.50
CA PHE A 25 -45.53 36.75 2.40
C PHE A 25 -46.38 37.97 2.81
N LEU A 26 -45.75 39.13 3.02
CA LEU A 26 -46.40 40.39 3.38
C LEU A 26 -47.04 41.12 2.21
N ARG A 27 -46.58 40.94 0.96
CA ARG A 27 -47.17 41.55 -0.25
C ARG A 27 -48.65 41.20 -0.46
N SER A 28 -49.10 40.06 0.07
CA SER A 28 -50.48 39.57 -0.08
C SER A 28 -51.46 40.09 1.01
N VAL A 29 -51.00 40.96 1.92
CA VAL A 29 -51.75 41.31 3.13
C VAL A 29 -52.31 42.74 3.06
N ARG A 30 -53.55 42.93 3.53
CA ARG A 30 -54.19 44.25 3.63
C ARG A 30 -53.54 45.06 4.78
N PRO A 31 -53.32 46.37 4.58
CA PRO A 31 -52.69 47.22 5.61
C PRO A 31 -53.53 47.23 6.89
N GLY A 32 -52.92 46.80 8.01
CA GLY A 32 -53.55 46.71 9.34
C GLY A 32 -53.67 45.29 9.93
N GLU A 33 -53.60 44.24 9.11
CA GLU A 33 -53.61 42.83 9.58
C GLU A 33 -52.21 42.18 9.64
N GLU A 34 -51.19 42.91 9.19
CA GLU A 34 -49.80 42.44 9.05
C GLU A 34 -49.24 41.89 10.36
N ALA A 35 -49.43 42.61 11.48
CA ALA A 35 -48.92 42.19 12.79
C ALA A 35 -49.55 40.87 13.27
N LYS A 36 -50.84 40.65 13.02
CA LYS A 36 -51.53 39.41 13.40
C LYS A 36 -51.06 38.23 12.55
N LYS A 37 -50.89 38.44 11.24
CA LYS A 37 -50.39 37.39 10.34
C LYS A 37 -48.92 37.06 10.59
N LEU A 38 -48.08 38.04 10.89
CA LEU A 38 -46.69 37.81 11.31
C LEU A 38 -46.61 37.06 12.64
N HIS A 39 -47.48 37.39 13.60
CA HIS A 39 -47.53 36.67 14.86
C HIS A 39 -47.93 35.20 14.66
N ASN A 40 -48.94 34.93 13.83
CA ASN A 40 -49.36 33.57 13.50
C ASN A 40 -48.28 32.80 12.72
N LEU A 41 -47.58 33.46 11.78
CA LEU A 41 -46.45 32.86 11.06
C LEU A 41 -45.31 32.52 12.02
N ARG A 42 -44.95 33.43 12.93
CA ARG A 42 -43.92 33.19 13.95
C ARG A 42 -44.32 32.02 14.85
N GLN A 43 -45.56 31.96 15.30
CA GLN A 43 -46.06 30.86 16.14
C GLN A 43 -46.01 29.53 15.40
N SER A 44 -46.42 29.50 14.13
CA SER A 44 -46.35 28.31 13.27
C SER A 44 -44.91 27.86 13.00
N LEU A 45 -44.00 28.78 12.70
CA LEU A 45 -42.57 28.49 12.53
C LEU A 45 -41.93 27.98 13.80
N THR A 46 -42.29 28.55 14.96
CA THR A 46 -41.77 28.10 16.26
C THR A 46 -42.26 26.69 16.58
N ALA A 47 -43.55 26.41 16.32
CA ALA A 47 -44.11 25.08 16.50
C ALA A 47 -43.47 24.04 15.56
N ARG A 48 -43.22 24.41 14.29
CA ARG A 48 -42.51 23.56 13.32
C ARG A 48 -41.05 23.32 13.70
N SER A 49 -40.34 24.36 14.15
CA SER A 49 -38.96 24.24 14.63
C SER A 49 -38.85 23.32 15.83
N ASN A 50 -39.80 23.42 16.78
CA ASN A 50 -39.82 22.54 17.95
C ASN A 50 -40.10 21.08 17.55
N ASN A 51 -41.05 20.85 16.64
CA ASN A 51 -41.34 19.50 16.13
C ASN A 51 -40.14 18.91 15.35
N ALA A 52 -39.47 19.71 14.52
CA ALA A 52 -38.25 19.29 13.84
C ALA A 52 -37.12 18.97 14.82
N ALA A 53 -36.95 19.78 15.87
CA ALA A 53 -35.96 19.51 16.92
C ALA A 53 -36.24 18.21 17.67
N ASP A 54 -37.51 17.90 17.94
CA ASP A 54 -37.90 16.65 18.59
C ASP A 54 -37.72 15.43 17.66
N GLN A 55 -38.07 15.55 16.37
CA GLN A 55 -37.77 14.51 15.38
C GLN A 55 -36.28 14.25 15.21
N ILE A 56 -35.44 15.31 15.20
CA ILE A 56 -33.99 15.15 15.16
C ILE A 56 -33.49 14.45 16.42
N LYS A 57 -34.01 14.78 17.60
CA LYS A 57 -33.65 14.05 18.82
C LYS A 57 -34.00 12.58 18.70
N ASP A 58 -35.20 12.23 18.26
CA ASP A 58 -35.63 10.84 18.11
C ASP A 58 -34.73 10.08 17.12
N ILE A 59 -34.42 10.67 15.96
CA ILE A 59 -33.50 10.10 14.96
C ILE A 59 -32.10 9.93 15.54
N VAL A 60 -31.58 10.94 16.25
CA VAL A 60 -30.26 10.86 16.88
C VAL A 60 -30.24 9.77 17.95
N PHE A 61 -31.28 9.65 18.77
CA PHE A 61 -31.38 8.58 19.78
C PHE A 61 -31.40 7.20 19.13
N ASP A 62 -32.16 7.01 18.05
CA ASP A 62 -32.23 5.73 17.32
C ASP A 62 -30.90 5.40 16.63
N HIS A 63 -30.27 6.36 15.98
CA HIS A 63 -28.95 6.17 15.38
C HIS A 63 -27.87 5.90 16.43
N TYR A 64 -27.91 6.57 17.58
CA TYR A 64 -26.95 6.33 18.66
C TYR A 64 -27.12 4.93 19.25
N LYS A 65 -28.36 4.44 19.38
CA LYS A 65 -28.64 3.07 19.81
C LYS A 65 -28.10 2.05 18.81
N GLN A 66 -28.37 2.24 17.52
CA GLN A 66 -27.84 1.36 16.46
C GLN A 66 -26.31 1.40 16.40
N PHE A 67 -25.69 2.57 16.59
CA PHE A 67 -24.24 2.71 16.65
C PHE A 67 -23.63 1.99 17.85
N ILE A 68 -24.27 2.06 19.02
CA ILE A 68 -23.83 1.32 20.21
C ILE A 68 -23.97 -0.18 19.97
N ASP A 69 -25.08 -0.65 19.41
CA ASP A 69 -25.32 -2.08 19.21
C ASP A 69 -24.38 -2.67 18.15
N THR A 70 -24.14 -1.94 17.05
CA THR A 70 -23.13 -2.32 16.05
C THR A 70 -21.72 -2.31 16.63
N SER A 71 -21.37 -1.32 17.46
CA SER A 71 -20.06 -1.27 18.14
C SER A 71 -19.87 -2.48 19.08
N LYS A 72 -20.91 -2.88 19.83
CA LYS A 72 -20.87 -4.09 20.67
C LYS A 72 -20.70 -5.37 19.86
N GLU A 73 -21.36 -5.47 18.71
CA GLU A 73 -21.22 -6.61 17.81
C GLU A 73 -19.81 -6.68 17.21
N ILE A 74 -19.23 -5.54 16.81
CA ILE A 74 -17.84 -5.44 16.35
C ILE A 74 -16.88 -5.88 17.46
N SER A 75 -17.05 -5.41 18.70
CA SER A 75 -16.20 -5.85 19.83
C SER A 75 -16.35 -7.34 20.13
N LYS A 76 -17.54 -7.93 19.94
CA LYS A 76 -17.74 -9.37 20.09
C LYS A 76 -16.99 -10.14 19.00
N LEU A 77 -17.08 -9.69 17.74
CA LEU A 77 -16.33 -10.27 16.62
C LEU A 77 -14.83 -10.15 16.81
N GLU A 78 -14.33 -9.00 17.29
CA GLU A 78 -12.92 -8.80 17.60
C GLU A 78 -12.43 -9.81 18.64
N LYS A 79 -13.23 -10.06 19.69
CA LYS A 79 -12.92 -11.05 20.71
C LYS A 79 -12.90 -12.48 20.15
N GLU A 80 -13.85 -12.84 19.28
CA GLU A 80 -13.89 -14.15 18.62
C GLU A 80 -12.70 -14.35 17.66
N ILE A 81 -12.32 -13.32 16.90
CA ILE A 81 -11.14 -13.32 16.03
C ILE A 81 -9.87 -13.50 16.86
N TYR A 82 -9.76 -12.78 17.97
CA TYR A 82 -8.61 -12.91 18.86
C TYR A 82 -8.52 -14.34 19.41
N GLN A 83 -9.64 -14.92 19.88
CA GLN A 83 -9.70 -16.31 20.36
C GLN A 83 -9.29 -17.32 19.28
N LEU A 84 -9.78 -17.15 18.05
CA LEU A 84 -9.39 -17.99 16.91
C LEU A 84 -7.90 -17.85 16.59
N SER A 85 -7.36 -16.64 16.63
CA SER A 85 -5.94 -16.37 16.43
C SER A 85 -5.11 -17.09 17.51
N THR A 86 -5.52 -17.03 18.77
CA THR A 86 -4.84 -17.74 19.86
C THR A 86 -4.90 -19.25 19.63
N LEU A 87 -6.07 -19.79 19.29
CA LEU A 87 -6.27 -21.23 19.09
C LEU A 87 -5.48 -21.76 17.88
N LEU A 88 -5.38 -20.98 16.80
CA LEU A 88 -4.52 -21.28 15.64
C LEU A 88 -3.04 -21.21 16.01
N THR A 89 -2.65 -20.26 16.85
CA THR A 89 -1.29 -20.14 17.37
C THR A 89 -0.95 -21.36 18.24
N ASP A 90 -1.86 -21.78 19.10
CA ASP A 90 -1.70 -22.98 19.94
C ASP A 90 -1.62 -24.26 19.09
N GLN A 91 -2.48 -24.41 18.08
CA GLN A 91 -2.42 -25.52 17.13
C GLN A 91 -1.11 -25.55 16.35
N ARG A 92 -0.59 -24.38 15.95
CA ARG A 92 0.71 -24.26 15.31
C ARG A 92 1.84 -24.71 16.23
N HIS A 93 1.85 -24.28 17.50
CA HIS A 93 2.86 -24.73 18.47
C HIS A 93 2.77 -26.24 18.72
N LEU A 94 1.56 -26.81 18.74
CA LEU A 94 1.35 -28.25 18.91
C LEU A 94 1.85 -29.03 17.69
N LEU A 95 1.60 -28.53 16.47
CA LEU A 95 2.14 -29.08 15.23
C LEU A 95 3.66 -28.98 15.16
N GLU A 96 4.24 -27.83 15.52
CA GLU A 96 5.69 -27.63 15.59
C GLU A 96 6.32 -28.58 16.62
N GLY A 97 5.70 -28.75 17.80
CA GLY A 97 6.15 -29.70 18.81
C GLY A 97 6.04 -31.17 18.38
N LEU A 98 4.98 -31.54 17.67
CA LEU A 98 4.85 -32.88 17.06
C LEU A 98 5.91 -33.11 15.98
N MET A 99 6.20 -32.08 15.16
CA MET A 99 7.26 -32.10 14.14
C MET A 99 8.65 -32.29 14.76
N GLU A 100 8.93 -31.62 15.88
CA GLU A 100 10.17 -31.78 16.63
C GLU A 100 10.28 -33.17 17.27
N MET A 101 9.19 -33.72 17.80
CA MET A 101 9.14 -35.10 18.33
C MET A 101 9.30 -36.19 17.25
N THR A 102 8.94 -35.90 16.00
CA THR A 102 9.09 -36.85 14.87
C THR A 102 10.44 -36.74 14.14
N GLY A 103 11.34 -35.86 14.58
CA GLY A 103 12.73 -35.83 14.09
C GLY A 103 12.90 -35.32 12.65
N LEU A 104 12.00 -34.46 12.17
CA LEU A 104 12.17 -33.79 10.89
C LEU A 104 13.03 -32.53 11.07
N GLU A 105 14.32 -32.64 10.76
CA GLU A 105 15.28 -31.54 10.89
C GLU A 105 14.92 -30.31 10.05
N LYS A 106 15.22 -29.15 10.65
CA LYS A 106 15.28 -27.82 10.06
C LYS A 106 16.11 -27.79 8.78
N ARG A 107 15.44 -27.70 7.63
CA ARG A 107 15.95 -27.02 6.44
C ARG A 107 14.85 -26.19 5.79
N SER A 108 14.84 -24.89 6.06
CA SER A 108 15.00 -23.84 5.05
C SER A 108 14.38 -22.51 5.50
N SER A 109 15.25 -21.51 5.59
CA SER A 109 14.92 -20.11 5.43
C SER A 109 14.41 -19.85 3.99
N CYS A 110 13.46 -18.92 3.87
CA CYS A 110 13.17 -18.08 2.71
C CYS A 110 13.01 -18.76 1.33
N SER A 111 11.76 -19.06 0.95
CA SER A 111 11.14 -18.68 -0.33
C SER A 111 9.74 -19.29 -0.42
N ALA A 112 8.70 -18.48 -0.22
CA ALA A 112 7.33 -18.89 -0.49
C ALA A 112 7.10 -18.89 -2.01
N SER A 113 7.35 -20.03 -2.65
CA SER A 113 6.65 -20.47 -3.85
C SER A 113 6.96 -21.94 -4.14
N LEU A 114 5.89 -22.71 -4.36
CA LEU A 114 5.86 -24.03 -5.00
C LEU A 114 6.40 -25.22 -4.19
N THR A 115 5.63 -25.71 -3.21
CA THR A 115 5.41 -27.16 -2.95
C THR A 115 4.27 -27.35 -1.94
N THR A 116 3.05 -27.66 -2.42
CA THR A 116 1.92 -28.15 -1.59
C THR A 116 1.94 -29.68 -1.40
N SER A 117 3.11 -30.33 -1.56
CA SER A 117 3.22 -31.79 -1.58
C SER A 117 3.48 -32.46 -0.23
N SER A 118 3.94 -31.74 0.80
CA SER A 118 4.33 -32.35 2.08
C SER A 118 3.19 -32.52 3.08
N GLY A 119 2.10 -31.74 2.98
CA GLY A 119 0.91 -31.91 3.83
C GLY A 119 -0.04 -33.02 3.35
N LEU A 120 0.05 -33.42 2.07
CA LEU A 120 -0.85 -34.41 1.47
C LEU A 120 -0.41 -35.86 1.74
N SER A 121 0.89 -36.12 1.92
CA SER A 121 1.43 -37.48 2.06
C SER A 121 1.04 -38.16 3.37
N SER A 122 0.90 -37.42 4.48
CA SER A 122 0.47 -37.97 5.77
C SER A 122 -1.03 -38.33 5.79
N GLN A 123 -1.87 -37.54 5.14
CA GLN A 123 -3.31 -37.80 5.04
C GLN A 123 -3.60 -38.97 4.07
N GLN A 124 -2.85 -39.03 2.97
CA GLN A 124 -2.97 -40.09 1.96
C GLN A 124 -2.47 -41.45 2.49
N THR A 125 -1.38 -41.48 3.26
CA THR A 125 -0.88 -42.73 3.90
C THR A 125 -1.89 -43.31 4.90
N HIS A 126 -2.55 -42.46 5.70
CA HIS A 126 -3.62 -42.90 6.60
C HIS A 126 -4.84 -43.44 5.85
N GLN A 127 -5.25 -42.79 4.75
CA GLN A 127 -6.37 -43.28 3.92
C GLN A 127 -6.04 -44.59 3.20
N LEU A 128 -4.79 -44.77 2.72
CA LEU A 128 -4.32 -46.03 2.13
C LEU A 128 -4.29 -47.17 3.15
N GLN A 129 -3.89 -46.91 4.39
CA GLN A 129 -3.93 -47.91 5.47
C GLN A 129 -5.36 -48.34 5.82
N ILE A 130 -6.31 -47.39 5.85
CA ILE A 130 -7.74 -47.72 6.03
C ILE A 130 -8.25 -48.59 4.87
N LEU A 131 -7.86 -48.26 3.65
CA LEU A 131 -8.26 -48.99 2.45
C LEU A 131 -7.73 -50.44 2.46
N MET A 132 -6.44 -50.63 2.75
CA MET A 132 -5.81 -51.96 2.87
C MET A 132 -6.44 -52.80 3.99
N ASN A 133 -6.96 -52.17 5.04
CA ASN A 133 -7.68 -52.87 6.10
C ASN A 133 -9.12 -53.23 5.71
N ARG A 134 -9.73 -52.53 4.75
CA ARG A 134 -11.15 -52.69 4.39
C ARG A 134 -11.38 -53.64 3.20
N MET A 135 -10.46 -53.72 2.25
CA MET A 135 -10.62 -54.56 1.07
C MET A 135 -9.36 -55.41 0.83
N ASP A 136 -9.58 -56.71 0.60
CA ASP A 136 -8.55 -57.69 0.24
C ASP A 136 -8.17 -57.56 -1.24
N ASP A 137 -6.94 -57.97 -1.59
CA ASP A 137 -6.37 -58.02 -2.95
C ASP A 137 -6.10 -56.66 -3.67
N ILE A 138 -6.04 -55.55 -2.93
CA ILE A 138 -5.72 -54.21 -3.50
C ILE A 138 -4.21 -53.95 -3.62
N ALA A 139 -3.40 -54.61 -2.78
CA ALA A 139 -1.95 -54.42 -2.71
C ALA A 139 -1.22 -54.50 -4.07
N PRO A 140 -1.51 -55.45 -4.99
CA PRO A 140 -0.84 -55.49 -6.29
C PRO A 140 -1.21 -54.31 -7.22
N ILE A 141 -2.42 -53.76 -7.10
CA ILE A 141 -2.89 -52.64 -7.94
C ILE A 141 -2.28 -51.32 -7.44
N LEU A 142 -2.23 -51.12 -6.12
CA LEU A 142 -1.61 -49.93 -5.53
C LEU A 142 -0.07 -49.92 -5.65
N ASN A 143 0.57 -51.10 -5.71
CA ASN A 143 2.01 -51.19 -5.93
C ASN A 143 2.42 -51.04 -7.41
N SER A 144 1.53 -51.36 -8.36
CA SER A 144 1.76 -51.14 -9.79
C SER A 144 1.36 -49.73 -10.23
N ALA A 145 0.43 -49.11 -9.52
CA ALA A 145 0.15 -47.69 -9.56
C ALA A 145 1.31 -46.89 -8.96
N GLY A 146 2.02 -46.10 -9.75
CA GLY A 146 3.09 -45.23 -9.26
C GLY A 146 2.61 -44.19 -8.24
N GLU A 147 3.55 -43.43 -7.67
CA GLU A 147 3.38 -42.37 -6.64
C GLU A 147 2.31 -41.29 -6.94
N GLN A 148 1.64 -41.37 -8.09
CA GLN A 148 0.65 -40.41 -8.58
C GLN A 148 -0.80 -40.85 -8.40
N GLU A 149 -1.09 -42.10 -8.01
CA GLU A 149 -2.47 -42.50 -7.74
C GLU A 149 -2.95 -42.03 -6.37
N ARG A 150 -3.87 -41.08 -6.38
CA ARG A 150 -4.58 -40.57 -5.20
C ARG A 150 -5.96 -41.22 -5.10
N ILE A 151 -6.35 -41.58 -3.88
CA ILE A 151 -7.72 -41.95 -3.54
C ILE A 151 -8.53 -40.66 -3.48
N LEU A 152 -9.58 -40.57 -4.31
CA LEU A 152 -10.38 -39.35 -4.47
C LEU A 152 -11.73 -39.47 -3.79
N LEU A 153 -12.34 -40.66 -3.81
CA LEU A 153 -13.60 -40.94 -3.13
C LEU A 153 -13.68 -42.41 -2.73
N GLN A 154 -14.26 -42.70 -1.56
CA GLN A 154 -14.52 -44.07 -1.09
C GLN A 154 -15.89 -44.14 -0.41
N GLY A 155 -16.63 -45.24 -0.61
CA GLY A 155 -17.96 -45.38 -0.03
C GLY A 155 -18.61 -46.74 -0.26
N GLN A 156 -19.63 -47.07 0.55
CA GLN A 156 -20.45 -48.27 0.39
C GLN A 156 -21.68 -47.93 -0.47
N LEU A 157 -21.96 -48.77 -1.47
CA LEU A 157 -23.07 -48.63 -2.42
C LEU A 157 -23.83 -49.96 -2.51
N GLN A 158 -25.13 -49.95 -2.78
CA GLN A 158 -25.89 -51.19 -2.94
C GLN A 158 -25.95 -51.60 -4.42
N LEU A 159 -25.51 -52.81 -4.74
CA LEU A 159 -25.64 -53.35 -6.10
C LEU A 159 -27.07 -53.85 -6.32
N LEU A 160 -27.68 -53.42 -7.41
CA LEU A 160 -29.02 -53.84 -7.84
C LEU A 160 -28.91 -54.91 -8.93
N ASP A 161 -29.87 -55.83 -8.94
CA ASP A 161 -29.99 -56.81 -10.01
C ASP A 161 -30.42 -56.17 -11.34
N SER A 162 -29.85 -56.65 -12.46
CA SER A 162 -30.01 -56.03 -13.79
C SER A 162 -31.41 -56.19 -14.39
N GLU A 163 -32.17 -57.22 -13.96
CA GLU A 163 -33.51 -57.52 -14.46
C GLU A 163 -34.60 -57.17 -13.44
N THR A 164 -34.36 -57.41 -12.15
CA THR A 164 -35.38 -57.24 -11.10
C THR A 164 -35.28 -55.93 -10.31
N PHE A 165 -34.19 -55.15 -10.49
CA PHE A 165 -33.90 -53.93 -9.74
C PHE A 165 -34.03 -54.07 -8.20
N LYS A 166 -33.92 -55.30 -7.68
CA LYS A 166 -33.89 -55.57 -6.25
C LYS A 166 -32.45 -55.46 -5.73
N PRO A 167 -32.24 -54.96 -4.49
CA PRO A 167 -30.90 -54.88 -3.91
C PRO A 167 -30.35 -56.29 -3.66
N LYS A 168 -29.18 -56.61 -4.22
CA LYS A 168 -28.47 -57.89 -4.03
C LYS A 168 -27.61 -57.87 -2.77
N HIS A 169 -26.61 -57.00 -2.73
CA HIS A 169 -25.69 -56.86 -1.60
C HIS A 169 -24.98 -55.51 -1.61
N THR A 170 -24.42 -55.10 -0.46
CA THR A 170 -23.61 -53.89 -0.35
C THR A 170 -22.20 -54.12 -0.89
N VAL A 171 -21.74 -53.18 -1.70
CA VAL A 171 -20.48 -53.17 -2.43
C VAL A 171 -19.65 -51.98 -1.97
N TYR A 172 -18.34 -52.14 -1.89
CA TYR A 172 -17.43 -51.04 -1.54
C TYR A 172 -16.79 -50.47 -2.81
N ALA A 173 -17.05 -49.20 -3.11
CA ALA A 173 -16.52 -48.52 -4.29
C ALA A 173 -15.43 -47.53 -3.90
N VAL A 174 -14.34 -47.52 -4.67
CA VAL A 174 -13.15 -46.68 -4.42
C VAL A 174 -12.72 -46.05 -5.74
N LEU A 175 -12.77 -44.73 -5.81
CA LEU A 175 -12.32 -43.93 -6.95
C LEU A 175 -10.86 -43.52 -6.75
N LEU A 176 -10.00 -44.02 -7.63
CA LEU A 176 -8.60 -43.63 -7.77
C LEU A 176 -8.46 -42.60 -8.91
N SER A 177 -7.26 -42.05 -9.06
CA SER A 177 -6.96 -41.04 -10.08
C SER A 177 -7.11 -41.56 -11.52
N ASN A 178 -6.87 -42.85 -11.77
CA ASN A 178 -6.99 -43.47 -13.09
C ASN A 178 -7.99 -44.63 -13.16
N ASN A 179 -8.43 -45.16 -12.01
CA ASN A 179 -9.19 -46.40 -11.91
C ASN A 179 -10.37 -46.26 -10.95
N LEU A 180 -11.44 -47.04 -11.16
CA LEU A 180 -12.53 -47.23 -10.22
C LEU A 180 -12.53 -48.70 -9.77
N LEU A 181 -12.34 -48.93 -8.48
CA LEU A 181 -12.36 -50.25 -7.87
C LEU A 181 -13.71 -50.54 -7.24
N ILE A 182 -14.18 -51.78 -7.38
CA ILE A 182 -15.42 -52.27 -6.82
C ILE A 182 -15.15 -53.58 -6.07
N GLY A 183 -15.48 -53.62 -4.78
CA GLY A 183 -15.30 -54.78 -3.91
C GLY A 183 -16.63 -55.40 -3.46
N HIS A 184 -16.75 -56.72 -3.55
CA HIS A 184 -17.91 -57.48 -3.08
C HIS A 184 -17.72 -57.92 -1.62
N PRO A 185 -18.82 -58.12 -0.87
CA PRO A 185 -18.73 -58.56 0.51
C PRO A 185 -18.25 -60.02 0.54
N ASN A 186 -17.32 -60.33 1.45
CA ASN A 186 -16.81 -61.68 1.59
C ASN A 186 -17.91 -62.61 2.20
N PRO A 187 -18.28 -63.73 1.56
CA PRO A 187 -19.36 -64.61 2.04
C PRO A 187 -19.15 -65.17 3.45
N ASP A 188 -17.90 -65.28 3.93
CA ASP A 188 -17.55 -65.85 5.25
C ASP A 188 -17.38 -64.79 6.37
N SER A 189 -17.80 -63.53 6.16
CA SER A 189 -17.59 -62.47 7.17
C SER A 189 -18.38 -62.66 8.48
N GLY A 190 -19.34 -63.59 8.53
CA GLY A 190 -20.10 -63.93 9.73
C GLY A 190 -19.36 -64.79 10.76
N THR A 191 -18.23 -65.41 10.38
CA THR A 191 -17.49 -66.35 11.24
C THR A 191 -16.19 -65.75 11.80
N GLY A 192 -16.19 -64.48 12.21
CA GLY A 192 -15.24 -63.89 13.18
C GLY A 192 -13.72 -64.06 13.00
N GLN A 193 -13.22 -64.58 11.88
CA GLN A 193 -11.80 -64.97 11.71
C GLN A 193 -11.08 -64.37 10.49
N GLN A 194 -11.70 -63.48 9.71
CA GLN A 194 -11.01 -62.78 8.61
C GLN A 194 -10.85 -61.28 8.91
N LYS A 195 -9.68 -60.73 8.55
CA LYS A 195 -9.29 -59.34 8.83
C LYS A 195 -9.95 -58.32 7.90
N HIS A 196 -10.47 -58.74 6.74
CA HIS A 196 -10.96 -57.83 5.70
C HIS A 196 -12.43 -58.13 5.30
N PRO A 197 -13.34 -57.14 5.36
CA PRO A 197 -14.77 -57.33 5.11
C PRO A 197 -15.18 -57.42 3.62
N PHE A 198 -14.40 -56.86 2.71
CA PHE A 198 -14.67 -56.88 1.27
C PHE A 198 -13.50 -57.49 0.50
N HIS A 199 -13.76 -58.21 -0.59
CA HIS A 199 -12.72 -58.64 -1.53
C HIS A 199 -12.86 -57.85 -2.83
N LEU A 200 -11.75 -57.53 -3.49
CA LEU A 200 -11.77 -56.86 -4.78
C LEU A 200 -12.49 -57.74 -5.82
N ALA A 201 -13.48 -57.18 -6.52
CA ALA A 201 -14.25 -57.89 -7.53
C ALA A 201 -14.01 -57.35 -8.95
N ALA A 202 -13.88 -56.04 -9.10
CA ALA A 202 -13.61 -55.41 -10.39
C ALA A 202 -12.69 -54.18 -10.27
N ASN A 203 -11.85 -53.97 -11.29
CA ASN A 203 -11.04 -52.79 -11.49
C ASN A 203 -11.31 -52.23 -12.89
N TYR A 204 -11.91 -51.04 -12.96
CA TYR A 204 -12.28 -50.38 -14.21
C TYR A 204 -11.40 -49.16 -14.47
N SER A 205 -10.76 -49.10 -15.65
CA SER A 205 -10.07 -47.88 -16.07
C SER A 205 -11.08 -46.76 -16.36
N LEU A 206 -10.78 -45.54 -15.92
CA LEU A 206 -11.65 -44.38 -16.14
C LEU A 206 -11.86 -44.05 -17.62
N ASP A 207 -10.95 -44.44 -18.51
CA ASP A 207 -11.06 -44.21 -19.96
C ASP A 207 -12.23 -45.01 -20.59
N SER A 208 -12.48 -46.24 -20.11
CA SER A 208 -13.54 -47.12 -20.62
C SER A 208 -14.85 -47.05 -19.83
N LEU A 209 -14.87 -46.29 -18.74
CA LEU A 209 -15.99 -46.17 -17.80
C LEU A 209 -16.97 -45.07 -18.22
N ALA A 210 -18.28 -45.26 -18.13
CA ALA A 210 -19.22 -44.13 -18.12
C ALA A 210 -20.23 -44.27 -16.97
N LEU A 211 -20.31 -43.23 -16.13
CA LEU A 211 -21.24 -43.18 -15.00
C LEU A 211 -22.45 -42.32 -15.40
N ILE A 212 -23.61 -42.95 -15.58
CA ILE A 212 -24.82 -42.32 -16.08
C ILE A 212 -25.83 -42.14 -14.95
N ASN A 213 -26.34 -40.92 -14.82
CA ASN A 213 -27.44 -40.64 -13.92
C ASN A 213 -28.75 -41.14 -14.52
N VAL A 214 -29.33 -42.21 -13.97
CA VAL A 214 -30.66 -42.67 -14.35
C VAL A 214 -31.70 -41.69 -13.79
N LYS A 215 -32.28 -40.87 -14.67
CA LYS A 215 -33.42 -39.99 -14.37
C LYS A 215 -34.70 -40.61 -14.94
N ARG A 216 -35.53 -41.16 -14.04
CA ARG A 216 -36.96 -41.50 -14.23
C ARG A 216 -37.35 -42.11 -15.59
N THR A 217 -37.57 -43.43 -15.62
CA THR A 217 -38.44 -44.08 -16.62
C THR A 217 -39.86 -44.18 -16.03
N PRO A 218 -40.91 -43.59 -16.64
CA PRO A 218 -42.20 -43.35 -16.00
C PRO A 218 -43.21 -44.52 -16.14
N SER A 219 -42.81 -45.76 -15.85
CA SER A 219 -43.78 -46.86 -15.76
C SER A 219 -43.22 -48.03 -14.94
N ASN A 220 -43.77 -48.21 -13.74
CA ASN A 220 -43.75 -49.42 -12.89
C ASN A 220 -42.58 -49.64 -11.93
N PHE A 221 -42.16 -48.64 -11.16
CA PHE A 221 -41.34 -48.89 -9.95
C PHE A 221 -41.77 -47.98 -8.78
N ASP A 222 -41.87 -48.57 -7.58
CA ASP A 222 -42.23 -47.95 -6.30
C ASP A 222 -41.44 -46.66 -6.01
N GLU A 223 -42.05 -45.76 -5.22
CA GLU A 223 -41.49 -44.49 -4.71
C GLU A 223 -40.15 -44.62 -3.95
N SER A 224 -39.63 -45.84 -3.76
CA SER A 224 -38.33 -46.12 -3.13
C SER A 224 -37.14 -46.14 -4.10
N SER A 225 -37.34 -45.72 -5.36
CA SER A 225 -36.37 -45.79 -6.49
C SER A 225 -35.59 -44.48 -6.74
N GLU A 226 -35.47 -43.61 -5.74
CA GLU A 226 -34.63 -42.42 -5.86
C GLU A 226 -33.18 -42.77 -5.50
N ASN A 227 -32.20 -42.26 -6.26
CA ASN A 227 -30.74 -42.40 -6.05
C ASN A 227 -30.00 -43.58 -6.73
N ILE A 228 -30.46 -44.04 -7.90
CA ILE A 228 -29.74 -45.06 -8.72
C ILE A 228 -28.76 -44.40 -9.71
N VAL A 229 -27.59 -45.00 -9.87
CA VAL A 229 -26.56 -44.66 -10.85
C VAL A 229 -26.25 -45.88 -11.71
N GLN A 230 -26.18 -45.71 -13.03
CA GLN A 230 -25.81 -46.77 -13.95
C GLN A 230 -24.34 -46.65 -14.30
N LEU A 231 -23.56 -47.68 -14.00
CA LEU A 231 -22.19 -47.83 -14.41
C LEU A 231 -22.16 -48.62 -15.73
N LEU A 232 -21.76 -47.95 -16.81
CA LEU A 232 -21.60 -48.56 -18.11
C LEU A 232 -20.13 -48.99 -18.27
N VAL A 233 -19.89 -50.30 -18.33
CA VAL A 233 -18.57 -50.87 -18.63
C VAL A 233 -18.73 -51.97 -19.65
N PHE A 234 -18.46 -51.68 -20.92
CA PHE A 234 -18.68 -52.62 -22.01
C PHE A 234 -17.97 -53.98 -21.75
N PRO A 235 -18.69 -55.13 -21.86
CA PRO A 235 -20.04 -55.31 -22.40
C PRO A 235 -21.19 -55.28 -21.35
N GLU A 236 -20.91 -55.03 -20.07
CA GLU A 236 -21.86 -55.12 -18.96
C GLU A 236 -22.35 -53.75 -18.47
N TYR A 237 -23.52 -53.72 -17.80
CA TYR A 237 -24.04 -52.54 -17.11
C TYR A 237 -24.41 -52.90 -15.68
N LEU A 238 -23.95 -52.10 -14.72
CA LEU A 238 -24.22 -52.30 -13.30
C LEU A 238 -25.08 -51.15 -12.77
N TYR A 239 -26.11 -51.47 -11.98
CA TYR A 239 -26.95 -50.47 -11.32
C TYR A 239 -26.55 -50.37 -9.85
N LEU A 240 -26.13 -49.19 -9.42
CA LEU A 240 -25.69 -48.89 -8.06
C LEU A 240 -26.68 -47.93 -7.39
N ARG A 241 -27.25 -48.35 -6.27
CA ARG A 241 -28.07 -47.50 -5.41
C ARG A 241 -27.19 -46.81 -4.38
N CYS A 242 -27.24 -45.48 -4.38
CA CYS A 242 -26.62 -44.64 -3.36
C CYS A 242 -27.59 -44.45 -2.18
N GLU A 243 -27.06 -44.30 -0.97
CA GLU A 243 -27.87 -44.08 0.24
C GLU A 243 -28.69 -42.78 0.15
N ASN A 244 -28.07 -41.70 -0.34
CA ASN A 244 -28.66 -40.37 -0.42
C ASN A 244 -28.41 -39.70 -1.78
N ALA A 245 -29.29 -38.75 -2.14
CA ALA A 245 -29.15 -37.93 -3.35
C ALA A 245 -27.86 -37.10 -3.38
N ARG A 246 -27.37 -36.71 -2.19
CA ARG A 246 -26.08 -36.04 -2.02
C ARG A 246 -24.92 -36.95 -2.45
N VAL A 247 -24.85 -38.17 -1.91
CA VAL A 247 -23.83 -39.16 -2.25
C VAL A 247 -23.85 -39.47 -3.74
N LYS A 248 -25.03 -39.62 -4.35
CA LYS A 248 -25.17 -39.80 -5.80
C LYS A 248 -24.56 -38.63 -6.61
N ARG A 249 -24.80 -37.38 -6.19
CA ARG A 249 -24.24 -36.20 -6.84
C ARG A 249 -22.72 -36.15 -6.68
N ASP A 250 -22.24 -36.38 -5.46
CA ASP A 250 -20.82 -36.36 -5.12
C ASP A 250 -20.05 -37.41 -5.94
N TRP A 251 -20.59 -38.62 -6.14
CA TRP A 251 -19.98 -39.64 -6.99
C TRP A 251 -19.96 -39.26 -8.49
N LEU A 252 -21.05 -38.69 -9.02
CA LEU A 252 -21.11 -38.24 -10.42
C LEU A 252 -20.11 -37.11 -10.68
N GLU A 253 -20.12 -36.10 -9.81
CA GLU A 253 -19.24 -34.93 -9.92
C GLU A 253 -17.77 -35.33 -9.75
N SER A 254 -17.45 -36.18 -8.77
CA SER A 254 -16.08 -36.65 -8.55
C SER A 254 -15.55 -37.40 -9.77
N VAL A 255 -16.32 -38.34 -10.34
CA VAL A 255 -15.90 -39.10 -11.54
C VAL A 255 -15.78 -38.21 -12.79
N GLU A 256 -16.61 -37.18 -12.92
CA GLU A 256 -16.50 -36.22 -14.02
C GLU A 256 -15.27 -35.32 -13.86
N GLU A 257 -15.01 -34.84 -12.64
CA GLU A 257 -13.86 -34.01 -12.31
C GLU A 257 -12.53 -34.76 -12.50
N THR A 258 -12.47 -36.04 -12.12
CA THR A 258 -11.27 -36.87 -12.34
C THR A 258 -10.96 -37.03 -13.82
N LYS A 259 -11.97 -37.31 -14.65
CA LYS A 259 -11.81 -37.42 -16.10
C LYS A 259 -11.36 -36.10 -16.73
N ARG A 260 -11.89 -34.96 -16.26
CA ARG A 260 -11.49 -33.63 -16.72
C ARG A 260 -10.02 -33.35 -16.41
N LYS A 261 -9.59 -33.61 -15.17
CA LYS A 261 -8.19 -33.46 -14.75
C LYS A 261 -7.25 -34.36 -15.56
N GLN A 262 -7.65 -35.60 -15.81
CA GLN A 262 -6.87 -36.53 -16.64
C GLN A 262 -6.71 -36.01 -18.09
N HIS A 263 -7.74 -35.36 -18.65
CA HIS A 263 -7.66 -34.76 -19.98
C HIS A 263 -6.75 -33.52 -20.03
N GLU A 264 -6.83 -32.65 -19.02
CA GLU A 264 -5.97 -31.46 -18.89
C GLU A 264 -4.50 -31.83 -18.73
N GLU A 265 -4.19 -32.83 -17.89
CA GLU A 265 -2.83 -33.33 -17.71
C GLU A 265 -2.27 -33.92 -19.01
N ARG A 266 -3.06 -34.70 -19.74
CA ARG A 266 -2.69 -35.23 -21.05
C ARG A 266 -2.45 -34.11 -22.07
N ALA A 267 -3.21 -33.00 -22.01
CA ALA A 267 -2.99 -31.84 -22.88
C ALA A 267 -1.67 -31.13 -22.56
N LEU A 268 -1.34 -30.93 -21.28
CA LEU A 268 -0.06 -30.35 -20.83
C LEU A 268 1.13 -31.21 -21.25
N VAL A 269 1.04 -32.53 -21.09
CA VAL A 269 2.09 -33.48 -21.53
C VAL A 269 2.28 -33.45 -23.04
N ARG A 270 1.19 -33.37 -23.83
CA ARG A 270 1.27 -33.20 -25.29
C ARG A 270 2.00 -31.89 -25.64
N GLN A 271 1.63 -30.78 -25.02
CA GLN A 271 2.31 -29.50 -25.25
C GLN A 271 3.79 -29.55 -24.85
N ALA A 272 4.14 -30.16 -23.71
CA ALA A 272 5.54 -30.33 -23.27
C ALA A 272 6.35 -31.21 -24.25
N THR A 273 5.74 -32.27 -24.79
CA THR A 273 6.36 -33.15 -25.79
C THR A 273 6.58 -32.42 -27.11
N ILE A 274 5.61 -31.58 -27.52
CA ILE A 274 5.75 -30.71 -28.69
C ILE A 274 6.89 -29.69 -28.48
N ARG A 275 6.98 -29.06 -27.31
CA ARG A 275 8.08 -28.15 -26.92
C ARG A 275 9.45 -28.86 -26.94
N ALA A 276 9.53 -30.10 -26.47
CA ALA A 276 10.76 -30.90 -26.51
C ALA A 276 11.16 -31.25 -27.96
N ARG A 277 10.20 -31.61 -28.81
CA ARG A 277 10.43 -31.86 -30.24
C ARG A 277 10.89 -30.59 -30.97
N ARG A 278 10.29 -29.42 -30.67
CA ARG A 278 10.72 -28.11 -31.20
C ARG A 278 12.16 -27.80 -30.85
N ARG A 279 12.57 -27.95 -29.58
CA ARG A 279 13.96 -27.73 -29.14
C ARG A 279 14.96 -28.68 -29.83
N SER A 280 14.57 -29.92 -30.10
CA SER A 280 15.39 -30.87 -30.85
C SER A 280 15.58 -30.45 -32.32
N ILE A 281 14.51 -29.98 -32.97
CA ILE A 281 14.57 -29.46 -34.35
C ILE A 281 15.41 -28.18 -34.41
N LEU A 282 15.24 -27.26 -33.45
CA LEU A 282 16.05 -26.05 -33.33
C LEU A 282 17.54 -26.35 -33.15
N ASN A 283 17.90 -27.29 -32.28
CA ASN A 283 19.29 -27.69 -32.06
C ASN A 283 19.91 -28.34 -33.31
N THR A 284 19.14 -29.14 -34.05
CA THR A 284 19.62 -29.75 -35.30
C THR A 284 19.82 -28.72 -36.41
N ILE A 285 19.01 -27.66 -36.46
CA ILE A 285 19.17 -26.56 -37.42
C ILE A 285 20.39 -25.68 -37.05
N ALA A 286 20.57 -25.33 -35.76
CA ALA A 286 21.69 -24.53 -35.29
C ALA A 286 23.06 -25.22 -35.46
N THR A 287 23.12 -26.54 -35.25
CA THR A 287 24.33 -27.35 -35.47
C THR A 287 24.66 -27.55 -36.96
N ARG A 288 23.64 -27.56 -37.84
CA ARG A 288 23.82 -27.56 -39.30
C ARG A 288 24.28 -26.21 -39.86
N ALA A 289 23.91 -25.09 -39.21
CA ALA A 289 24.37 -23.76 -39.59
C ALA A 289 25.87 -23.54 -39.26
N SER A 290 26.34 -24.05 -38.12
CA SER A 290 27.72 -23.91 -37.65
C SER A 290 28.73 -24.83 -38.35
N THR A 291 28.28 -25.96 -38.90
CA THR A 291 29.13 -26.89 -39.65
C THR A 291 29.46 -26.43 -41.09
N SER A 292 28.65 -25.53 -41.67
CA SER A 292 28.89 -24.99 -43.01
C SER A 292 30.00 -23.92 -43.05
N ASP A 293 30.27 -23.22 -41.94
CA ASP A 293 31.33 -22.19 -41.89
C ASP A 293 32.73 -22.79 -41.74
N ASN A 294 32.85 -24.00 -41.19
CA ASN A 294 34.14 -24.71 -41.04
C ASN A 294 34.69 -25.33 -42.33
N VAL A 295 33.88 -25.50 -43.38
CA VAL A 295 34.34 -26.05 -44.68
C VAL A 295 34.99 -24.98 -45.56
N ARG A 296 34.77 -23.69 -45.28
CA ARG A 296 35.30 -22.59 -46.10
C ARG A 296 36.77 -22.23 -45.80
N ASN A 297 37.35 -22.73 -44.71
CA ASN A 297 38.69 -22.35 -44.24
C ASN A 297 39.84 -23.33 -44.58
N LYS A 298 39.63 -24.27 -45.52
CA LYS A 298 40.66 -25.29 -45.86
C LYS A 298 41.13 -25.32 -47.33
N LYS A 299 40.85 -24.28 -48.12
CA LYS A 299 41.33 -24.14 -49.52
C LYS A 299 41.92 -22.76 -49.80
N THR A 300 43.02 -22.42 -49.14
CA THR A 300 43.96 -21.40 -49.63
C THR A 300 45.37 -21.78 -49.18
N HIS A 301 46.03 -22.65 -49.95
CA HIS A 301 47.46 -22.58 -50.31
C HIS A 301 47.83 -23.87 -51.04
N ASN A 302 47.74 -23.84 -52.37
CA ASN A 302 48.81 -24.27 -53.28
C ASN A 302 48.39 -24.06 -54.75
N LEU A 303 48.94 -22.98 -55.32
CA LEU A 303 49.49 -22.78 -56.66
C LEU A 303 48.65 -23.22 -57.88
N HIS A 304 48.22 -22.23 -58.67
CA HIS A 304 47.75 -22.39 -60.05
C HIS A 304 48.86 -21.95 -61.02
N GLU A 305 49.13 -22.82 -61.99
CA GLU A 305 49.92 -22.60 -63.19
C GLU A 305 48.99 -22.13 -64.34
N LYS A 306 49.60 -21.55 -65.37
CA LYS A 306 49.07 -20.73 -66.49
C LYS A 306 47.95 -21.39 -67.35
N ILE A 307 46.94 -20.62 -67.80
CA ILE A 307 46.70 -19.96 -69.13
C ILE A 307 46.29 -20.95 -70.26
N ASP A 308 45.41 -20.46 -71.17
CA ASP A 308 44.87 -21.04 -72.43
C ASP A 308 43.58 -21.88 -72.26
N GLU A 309 42.54 -21.86 -73.12
CA GLU A 309 42.23 -21.29 -74.45
C GLU A 309 40.69 -21.45 -74.68
N GLU A 310 40.10 -20.56 -75.51
CA GLU A 310 39.03 -20.72 -76.54
C GLU A 310 38.08 -21.97 -76.48
N ASP A 311 36.77 -21.95 -76.78
CA ASP A 311 35.87 -21.02 -77.50
C ASP A 311 34.39 -21.48 -77.35
N GLU A 312 33.46 -20.53 -77.54
CA GLU A 312 32.09 -20.65 -78.11
C GLU A 312 31.02 -21.55 -77.43
N ILE A 313 29.76 -21.17 -77.14
CA ILE A 313 28.84 -20.12 -77.60
C ILE A 313 27.64 -20.00 -76.58
N GLU A 314 27.20 -18.75 -76.40
CA GLU A 314 25.85 -18.23 -76.06
C GLU A 314 25.14 -18.35 -74.69
N GLU A 315 24.66 -17.15 -74.32
CA GLU A 315 23.45 -16.78 -73.56
C GLU A 315 23.40 -16.94 -72.03
N GLY A 316 23.37 -15.77 -71.34
CA GLY A 316 22.80 -15.66 -70.00
C GLY A 316 23.62 -14.87 -68.97
N LYS A 317 23.93 -13.60 -69.24
CA LYS A 317 24.29 -12.65 -68.16
C LYS A 317 23.05 -12.36 -67.31
N GLN A 318 22.79 -13.20 -66.30
CA GLN A 318 22.01 -12.90 -65.09
C GLN A 318 21.99 -14.14 -64.18
N SER A 319 22.69 -14.08 -63.03
CA SER A 319 22.47 -14.87 -61.79
C SER A 319 23.77 -15.38 -61.13
N GLU A 320 24.59 -14.48 -60.59
CA GLU A 320 25.63 -14.84 -59.59
C GLU A 320 25.40 -14.21 -58.20
N LEU A 321 24.19 -13.76 -57.90
CA LEU A 321 23.74 -13.33 -56.56
C LEU A 321 22.88 -14.40 -55.84
N GLY A 322 22.94 -15.65 -56.33
CA GLY A 322 21.90 -16.65 -56.08
C GLY A 322 22.39 -18.01 -55.58
N ARG A 323 23.37 -18.09 -54.67
CA ARG A 323 23.45 -19.27 -53.77
C ARG A 323 22.89 -18.94 -52.40
N ARG A 324 21.65 -18.44 -52.41
CA ARG A 324 20.78 -18.42 -51.21
C ARG A 324 20.47 -19.86 -50.84
N ARG A 325 20.70 -20.23 -49.57
CA ARG A 325 20.23 -21.48 -48.97
C ARG A 325 18.75 -21.66 -49.33
N ARG A 326 18.39 -22.66 -50.15
CA ARG A 326 16.99 -23.10 -50.22
C ARG A 326 16.65 -23.68 -48.85
N MET A 327 15.65 -23.11 -48.18
CA MET A 327 15.08 -23.72 -47.00
C MET A 327 14.53 -25.10 -47.36
N SER A 328 14.65 -26.08 -46.46
CA SER A 328 13.92 -27.34 -46.65
C SER A 328 12.43 -27.03 -46.69
N ILE A 329 11.68 -27.71 -47.55
CA ILE A 329 10.22 -27.59 -47.64
C ILE A 329 9.59 -27.86 -46.26
N GLU A 330 10.18 -28.78 -45.50
CA GLU A 330 9.78 -29.12 -44.12
C GLU A 330 9.94 -27.94 -43.15
N ASP A 331 11.02 -27.17 -43.25
CA ASP A 331 11.27 -26.01 -42.40
C ASP A 331 10.24 -24.90 -42.71
N SER A 332 9.89 -24.71 -43.98
CA SER A 332 8.89 -23.72 -44.41
C SER A 332 7.47 -24.10 -44.01
N VAL A 333 7.13 -25.39 -43.98
CA VAL A 333 5.82 -25.87 -43.52
C VAL A 333 5.72 -25.68 -42.01
N TRP A 334 6.75 -26.11 -41.27
CA TRP A 334 6.81 -25.93 -39.81
C TRP A 334 6.73 -24.45 -39.39
N LEU A 335 7.42 -23.54 -40.08
CA LEU A 335 7.35 -22.10 -39.80
C LEU A 335 5.96 -21.51 -40.06
N ASN A 336 5.23 -22.00 -41.06
CA ASN A 336 3.85 -21.57 -41.29
C ASN A 336 2.89 -22.14 -40.23
N ASP A 337 3.10 -23.38 -39.79
CA ASP A 337 2.33 -23.97 -38.69
C ASP A 337 2.57 -23.20 -37.39
N LEU A 338 3.81 -22.79 -37.10
CA LEU A 338 4.15 -21.94 -35.96
C LEU A 338 3.44 -20.58 -36.02
N ILE A 339 3.33 -19.97 -37.21
CA ILE A 339 2.56 -18.72 -37.40
C ILE A 339 1.08 -18.94 -37.05
N ASN A 340 0.50 -20.06 -37.48
CA ASN A 340 -0.91 -20.37 -37.24
C ASN A 340 -1.17 -20.64 -35.75
N GLU A 341 -0.31 -21.40 -35.10
CA GLU A 341 -0.37 -21.63 -33.65
C GLU A 341 -0.16 -20.34 -32.86
N LEU A 342 0.76 -19.46 -33.29
CA LEU A 342 0.97 -18.17 -32.64
C LEU A 342 -0.29 -17.29 -32.74
N GLN A 343 -1.00 -17.31 -33.87
CA GLN A 343 -2.28 -16.61 -34.02
C GLN A 343 -3.36 -17.21 -33.11
N ASP A 344 -3.39 -18.53 -32.96
CA ASP A 344 -4.31 -19.21 -32.05
C ASP A 344 -4.04 -18.82 -30.58
N VAL A 345 -2.77 -18.81 -30.17
CA VAL A 345 -2.35 -18.39 -28.81
C VAL A 345 -2.67 -16.92 -28.54
N ILE A 346 -2.50 -16.04 -29.55
CA ILE A 346 -2.90 -14.63 -29.46
C ILE A 346 -4.42 -14.51 -29.28
N SER A 347 -5.21 -15.33 -29.95
CA SER A 347 -6.68 -15.32 -29.83
C SER A 347 -7.15 -15.71 -28.42
N HIS A 348 -6.47 -16.67 -27.78
CA HIS A 348 -6.73 -17.11 -26.42
C HIS A 348 -6.11 -16.20 -25.34
N ARG A 349 -5.44 -15.10 -25.73
CA ARG A 349 -4.79 -14.12 -24.83
C ARG A 349 -3.66 -14.69 -23.95
N HIS A 350 -3.07 -15.83 -24.33
CA HIS A 350 -1.89 -16.39 -23.65
C HIS A 350 -0.60 -15.68 -24.10
N MET A 351 -0.41 -14.43 -23.67
CA MET A 351 0.67 -13.57 -24.18
C MET A 351 2.09 -14.01 -23.75
N GLU A 352 2.23 -14.69 -22.62
CA GLU A 352 3.53 -15.25 -22.18
C GLU A 352 4.05 -16.27 -23.20
N GLU A 353 3.19 -17.22 -23.58
CA GLU A 353 3.51 -18.26 -24.56
C GLU A 353 3.73 -17.67 -25.96
N ALA A 354 2.94 -16.64 -26.34
CA ALA A 354 3.13 -15.93 -27.60
C ALA A 354 4.50 -15.23 -27.68
N VAL A 355 4.95 -14.62 -26.58
CA VAL A 355 6.25 -13.94 -26.50
C VAL A 355 7.40 -14.95 -26.47
N GLU A 356 7.25 -16.09 -25.78
CA GLU A 356 8.24 -17.17 -25.81
C GLU A 356 8.44 -17.70 -27.24
N MET A 357 7.36 -18.01 -27.95
CA MET A 357 7.41 -18.45 -29.35
C MET A 357 8.04 -17.40 -30.29
N LEU A 358 7.78 -16.10 -30.04
CA LEU A 358 8.43 -15.01 -30.77
C LEU A 358 9.93 -14.91 -30.45
N MET A 359 10.34 -15.15 -29.21
CA MET A 359 11.76 -15.15 -28.82
C MET A 359 12.51 -16.35 -29.40
N GLU A 360 11.88 -17.54 -29.43
CA GLU A 360 12.38 -18.73 -30.13
C GLU A 360 12.60 -18.42 -31.61
N TRP A 361 11.64 -17.76 -32.25
CA TRP A 361 11.76 -17.29 -33.63
C TRP A 361 12.91 -16.28 -33.83
N LYS A 362 13.07 -15.27 -32.95
CA LYS A 362 14.17 -14.28 -33.04
C LYS A 362 15.55 -14.92 -32.85
N SER A 363 15.62 -16.03 -32.13
CA SER A 363 16.87 -16.78 -31.94
C SER A 363 17.29 -17.55 -33.20
N CYS A 364 16.37 -17.79 -34.14
CA CYS A 364 16.65 -18.41 -35.42
C CYS A 364 17.14 -17.37 -36.44
N SER A 365 18.32 -17.59 -37.03
CA SER A 365 18.77 -16.80 -38.20
C SER A 365 18.28 -17.47 -39.49
N TYR A 366 17.26 -16.90 -40.12
CA TYR A 366 16.71 -17.40 -41.39
C TYR A 366 16.60 -16.28 -42.43
N SER A 367 16.79 -16.66 -43.70
CA SER A 367 17.04 -15.72 -44.81
C SER A 367 15.78 -15.31 -45.60
N ASP A 368 14.59 -15.82 -45.26
CA ASP A 368 13.36 -15.53 -46.00
C ASP A 368 12.71 -14.21 -45.55
N ALA A 369 12.71 -13.22 -46.45
CA ALA A 369 12.16 -11.90 -46.20
C ALA A 369 10.63 -11.91 -46.03
N ALA A 370 9.90 -12.82 -46.69
CA ALA A 370 8.44 -12.86 -46.63
C ALA A 370 7.93 -13.40 -45.28
N LEU A 371 8.51 -14.50 -44.79
CA LEU A 371 8.23 -15.03 -43.45
C LEU A 371 8.67 -14.05 -42.35
N ASN A 372 9.86 -13.44 -42.49
CA ASN A 372 10.33 -12.37 -41.59
C ASN A 372 9.30 -11.23 -41.48
N ALA A 373 8.75 -10.78 -42.61
CA ALA A 373 7.74 -9.71 -42.63
C ALA A 373 6.44 -10.12 -41.93
N ARG A 374 6.00 -11.39 -42.08
CA ARG A 374 4.81 -11.91 -41.40
C ARG A 374 5.01 -11.98 -39.89
N PHE A 375 6.09 -12.57 -39.41
CA PHE A 375 6.40 -12.60 -37.98
C PHE A 375 6.58 -11.19 -37.39
N ALA A 376 7.19 -10.26 -38.12
CA ALA A 376 7.30 -8.86 -37.69
C ALA A 376 5.92 -8.17 -37.60
N ALA A 377 4.96 -8.52 -38.45
CA ALA A 377 3.58 -8.04 -38.34
C ALA A 377 2.88 -8.60 -37.09
N ILE A 378 3.10 -9.87 -36.78
CA ILE A 378 2.55 -10.51 -35.58
C ILE A 378 3.20 -9.94 -34.31
N GLU A 379 4.51 -9.70 -34.32
CA GLU A 379 5.20 -9.03 -33.22
C GLU A 379 4.62 -7.62 -32.99
N LYS A 380 4.34 -6.86 -34.05
CA LYS A 380 3.65 -5.57 -33.93
C LYS A 380 2.26 -5.72 -33.32
N GLN A 381 1.50 -6.74 -33.71
CA GLN A 381 0.18 -7.04 -33.15
C GLN A 381 0.27 -7.37 -31.65
N VAL A 382 1.17 -8.27 -31.25
CA VAL A 382 1.40 -8.64 -29.84
C VAL A 382 1.80 -7.41 -29.02
N VAL A 383 2.75 -6.61 -29.52
CA VAL A 383 3.16 -5.38 -28.83
C VAL A 383 2.01 -4.39 -28.70
N GLN A 384 1.15 -4.27 -29.72
CA GLN A 384 -0.03 -3.40 -29.65
C GLN A 384 -1.00 -3.87 -28.56
N ILE A 385 -1.28 -5.17 -28.49
CA ILE A 385 -2.19 -5.72 -27.46
C ILE A 385 -1.61 -5.51 -26.05
N LEU A 386 -0.33 -5.82 -25.86
CA LEU A 386 0.36 -5.59 -24.57
C LEU A 386 0.41 -4.11 -24.19
N THR A 387 0.60 -3.23 -25.18
CA THR A 387 0.54 -1.78 -24.98
C THR A 387 -0.84 -1.35 -24.51
N ASP A 388 -1.89 -1.88 -25.13
CA ASP A 388 -3.27 -1.52 -24.79
C ASP A 388 -3.68 -2.09 -23.43
N ASP A 389 -3.18 -3.27 -23.06
CA ASP A 389 -3.37 -3.85 -21.72
C ASP A 389 -2.68 -3.01 -20.64
N LEU A 390 -1.45 -2.55 -20.89
CA LEU A 390 -0.72 -1.66 -19.99
C LEU A 390 -1.40 -0.28 -19.87
N LYS A 391 -2.06 0.22 -20.93
CA LYS A 391 -2.84 1.47 -20.91
C LYS A 391 -4.18 1.34 -20.19
N ARG A 392 -4.86 0.19 -20.33
CA ARG A 392 -6.20 -0.08 -19.77
C ARG A 392 -6.25 -0.19 -18.25
N PHE A 393 -5.09 -0.26 -17.60
CA PHE A 393 -4.99 -0.25 -16.14
C PHE A 393 -5.90 0.82 -15.51
N SER A 394 -6.86 0.39 -14.70
CA SER A 394 -7.56 1.25 -13.74
C SER A 394 -7.40 0.60 -12.38
N SER A 395 -7.48 1.38 -11.31
CA SER A 395 -7.37 0.90 -9.91
C SER A 395 -8.33 -0.24 -9.55
N VAL A 396 -9.29 -0.55 -10.43
CA VAL A 396 -10.36 -1.53 -10.24
C VAL A 396 -9.92 -2.97 -10.57
N TYR A 397 -8.89 -3.19 -11.40
CA TYR A 397 -8.58 -4.53 -11.96
C TYR A 397 -7.28 -5.20 -11.48
N GLY A 398 -6.80 -4.84 -10.29
CA GLY A 398 -5.73 -5.57 -9.59
C GLY A 398 -4.46 -4.73 -9.41
N GLY A 399 -3.78 -4.95 -8.28
CA GLY A 399 -2.59 -4.18 -7.86
C GLY A 399 -1.37 -4.30 -8.80
N SER A 400 -0.27 -3.65 -8.44
CA SER A 400 0.94 -3.50 -9.29
C SER A 400 1.44 -4.79 -9.95
N LYS A 401 1.21 -5.94 -9.32
CA LYS A 401 1.54 -7.29 -9.82
C LYS A 401 0.91 -7.63 -11.17
N VAL A 402 -0.28 -7.11 -11.50
CA VAL A 402 -0.92 -7.35 -12.80
C VAL A 402 -0.20 -6.62 -13.93
N LEU A 403 0.46 -5.48 -13.64
CA LEU A 403 1.25 -4.73 -14.62
C LEU A 403 2.64 -5.30 -14.84
N ALA A 404 3.17 -6.07 -13.88
CA ALA A 404 4.47 -6.68 -13.97
C ALA A 404 4.57 -7.65 -15.17
N GLN A 405 3.50 -8.40 -15.46
CA GLN A 405 3.49 -9.38 -16.56
C GLN A 405 3.56 -8.72 -17.96
N PRO A 406 2.66 -7.80 -18.36
CA PRO A 406 2.78 -7.11 -19.66
C PRO A 406 4.08 -6.32 -19.79
N LEU A 407 4.56 -5.72 -18.70
CA LEU A 407 5.83 -5.00 -18.67
C LEU A 407 7.02 -5.94 -18.94
N GLN A 408 7.10 -7.07 -18.23
CA GLN A 408 8.14 -8.08 -18.41
C GLN A 408 8.16 -8.64 -19.84
N GLN A 409 6.98 -8.91 -20.40
CA GLN A 409 6.83 -9.40 -21.77
C GLN A 409 7.31 -8.39 -22.82
N LEU A 410 6.98 -7.10 -22.66
CA LEU A 410 7.48 -6.05 -23.55
C LEU A 410 9.00 -5.84 -23.41
N ILE A 411 9.54 -5.99 -22.20
CA ILE A 411 10.98 -5.95 -21.96
C ILE A 411 11.67 -7.15 -22.64
N ALA A 412 11.09 -8.35 -22.53
CA ALA A 412 11.59 -9.56 -23.18
C ALA A 412 11.63 -9.41 -24.71
N LEU A 413 10.63 -8.77 -25.31
CA LEU A 413 10.60 -8.46 -26.75
C LEU A 413 11.67 -7.43 -27.21
N GLY A 414 12.44 -6.87 -26.29
CA GLY A 414 13.50 -5.89 -26.56
C GLY A 414 13.04 -4.43 -26.54
N ARG A 415 11.78 -4.16 -26.16
CA ARG A 415 11.20 -2.79 -26.13
C ARG A 415 11.18 -2.20 -24.72
N SER A 416 12.28 -2.38 -24.00
CA SER A 416 12.38 -2.05 -22.57
C SER A 416 12.15 -0.57 -22.23
N THR A 417 12.75 0.36 -22.98
CA THR A 417 12.60 1.80 -22.74
C THR A 417 11.16 2.27 -22.94
N TYR A 418 10.54 1.86 -24.05
CA TYR A 418 9.15 2.18 -24.36
C TYR A 418 8.18 1.62 -23.32
N ALA A 419 8.38 0.37 -22.88
CA ALA A 419 7.53 -0.29 -21.90
C ALA A 419 7.57 0.42 -20.54
N ILE A 420 8.78 0.76 -20.07
CA ILE A 420 8.98 1.47 -18.81
C ILE A 420 8.43 2.89 -18.90
N GLU A 421 8.65 3.63 -19.99
CA GLU A 421 8.08 4.96 -20.16
C GLU A 421 6.54 4.94 -20.10
N LEU A 422 5.92 3.94 -20.74
CA LEU A 422 4.47 3.80 -20.74
C LEU A 422 3.93 3.43 -19.35
N TYR A 423 4.62 2.54 -18.64
CA TYR A 423 4.32 2.19 -17.24
C TYR A 423 4.38 3.43 -16.33
N LEU A 424 5.48 4.18 -16.38
CA LEU A 424 5.69 5.39 -15.59
C LEU A 424 4.63 6.45 -15.90
N LYS A 425 4.31 6.66 -17.19
CA LYS A 425 3.26 7.59 -17.61
C LYS A 425 1.89 7.20 -17.04
N LYS A 426 1.61 5.91 -16.93
CA LYS A 426 0.36 5.41 -16.37
C LYS A 426 0.33 5.54 -14.84
N ARG A 427 1.41 5.20 -14.13
CA ARG A 427 1.54 5.43 -12.69
C ARG A 427 1.34 6.90 -12.35
N SER A 428 1.98 7.81 -13.08
CA SER A 428 1.74 9.25 -12.93
C SER A 428 0.27 9.65 -13.10
N ALA A 429 -0.47 9.04 -14.03
CA ALA A 429 -1.87 9.38 -14.24
C ALA A 429 -2.74 8.95 -13.05
N VAL A 430 -2.48 7.77 -12.49
CA VAL A 430 -3.15 7.24 -11.30
C VAL A 430 -2.79 8.06 -10.06
N LEU A 431 -1.52 8.43 -9.92
CA LEU A 431 -1.04 9.27 -8.84
C LEU A 431 -1.71 10.66 -8.87
N ARG A 432 -1.85 11.25 -10.07
CA ARG A 432 -2.57 12.53 -10.24
C ARG A 432 -4.06 12.44 -10.01
N THR A 433 -4.72 11.31 -10.29
CA THR A 433 -6.14 11.13 -9.91
C THR A 433 -6.28 11.02 -8.41
N ALA A 434 -5.47 10.20 -7.75
CA ALA A 434 -5.50 10.06 -6.30
C ALA A 434 -5.14 11.36 -5.57
N ALA A 435 -4.18 12.13 -6.09
CA ALA A 435 -3.82 13.44 -5.53
C ALA A 435 -4.96 14.49 -5.66
N ARG A 436 -5.85 14.35 -6.65
CA ARG A 436 -7.03 15.23 -6.80
C ARG A 436 -8.18 14.84 -5.89
N GLU A 437 -8.26 13.56 -5.52
CA GLU A 437 -9.27 13.06 -4.57
C GLU A 437 -8.93 13.44 -3.12
N LEU A 438 -7.68 13.78 -2.83
CA LEU A 438 -7.27 14.33 -1.54
C LEU A 438 -7.90 15.72 -1.34
N ILE A 439 -8.92 15.78 -0.48
CA ILE A 439 -9.53 17.02 -0.02
C ILE A 439 -8.47 17.83 0.75
N ILE A 440 -8.39 19.13 0.48
CA ILE A 440 -7.57 20.05 1.26
C ILE A 440 -8.14 20.06 2.68
N SER A 441 -7.45 19.38 3.60
CA SER A 441 -7.88 19.27 5.00
C SER A 441 -7.87 20.66 5.67
N GLU A 442 -8.78 20.86 6.63
CA GLU A 442 -8.76 22.03 7.52
C GLU A 442 -7.45 22.12 8.32
N GLU A 443 -6.78 20.99 8.56
CA GLU A 443 -5.47 20.93 9.19
C GLU A 443 -4.34 20.82 8.14
N PRO A 444 -3.54 21.89 7.90
CA PRO A 444 -2.56 21.91 6.82
C PRO A 444 -1.50 20.81 6.94
N LEU A 445 -1.09 20.46 8.17
CA LEU A 445 -0.07 19.43 8.41
C LEU A 445 -0.58 18.02 8.10
N SER A 446 -1.87 17.75 8.28
CA SER A 446 -2.48 16.48 7.89
C SER A 446 -2.42 16.31 6.37
N TYR A 447 -2.79 17.36 5.64
CA TYR A 447 -2.67 17.39 4.18
C TYR A 447 -1.23 17.14 3.70
N VAL A 448 -0.23 17.82 4.29
CA VAL A 448 1.19 17.59 3.94
C VAL A 448 1.59 16.14 4.13
N ARG A 449 1.21 15.50 5.25
CA ARG A 449 1.54 14.09 5.52
C ARG A 449 0.88 13.15 4.51
N GLN A 450 -0.39 13.37 4.19
CA GLN A 450 -1.14 12.54 3.26
C GLN A 450 -0.58 12.62 1.84
N VAL A 451 -0.40 13.82 1.30
CA VAL A 451 0.12 14.00 -0.07
C VAL A 451 1.57 13.53 -0.15
N SER A 452 2.41 13.84 0.84
CA SER A 452 3.80 13.35 0.86
C SER A 452 3.85 11.82 0.92
N GLY A 453 3.00 11.21 1.74
CA GLY A 453 2.88 9.75 1.81
C GLY A 453 2.45 9.13 0.50
N LEU A 454 1.43 9.70 -0.16
CA LEU A 454 0.94 9.24 -1.46
C LEU A 454 2.06 9.20 -2.51
N PHE A 455 2.74 10.34 -2.73
CA PHE A 455 3.78 10.45 -3.76
C PHE A 455 5.04 9.66 -3.41
N ILE A 456 5.54 9.75 -2.17
CA ILE A 456 6.80 9.11 -1.80
C ILE A 456 6.63 7.59 -1.76
N ASN A 457 5.51 7.06 -1.26
CA ASN A 457 5.27 5.62 -1.29
C ASN A 457 5.15 5.09 -2.74
N ASP A 458 4.49 5.84 -3.64
CA ASP A 458 4.41 5.48 -5.06
C ASP A 458 5.80 5.44 -5.71
N ILE A 459 6.63 6.45 -5.42
CA ILE A 459 8.02 6.50 -5.90
C ILE A 459 8.84 5.32 -5.36
N VAL A 460 8.71 5.03 -4.06
CA VAL A 460 9.37 3.88 -3.41
C VAL A 460 8.97 2.57 -4.07
N GLU A 461 7.67 2.34 -4.26
CA GLU A 461 7.14 1.13 -4.91
C GLU A 461 7.74 0.97 -6.31
N VAL A 462 7.65 2.01 -7.15
CA VAL A 462 8.18 1.98 -8.53
C VAL A 462 9.69 1.77 -8.56
N CYS A 463 10.45 2.44 -7.69
CA CYS A 463 11.90 2.28 -7.62
C CYS A 463 12.30 0.87 -7.18
N THR A 464 11.58 0.28 -6.22
CA THR A 464 11.85 -1.10 -5.78
C THR A 464 11.50 -2.13 -6.86
N GLU A 465 10.35 -1.99 -7.52
CA GLU A 465 9.90 -2.89 -8.59
C GLU A 465 10.81 -2.85 -9.82
N LEU A 466 11.26 -1.66 -10.22
CA LEU A 466 12.04 -1.48 -11.44
C LEU A 466 13.55 -1.51 -11.22
N SER A 467 14.02 -1.63 -9.98
CA SER A 467 15.44 -1.77 -9.63
C SER A 467 16.14 -2.93 -10.35
N ILE A 468 15.36 -3.93 -10.78
CA ILE A 468 15.80 -5.12 -11.52
C ILE A 468 16.31 -4.76 -12.93
N TYR A 469 15.97 -3.58 -13.46
CA TYR A 469 16.30 -3.14 -14.82
C TYR A 469 17.33 -1.99 -14.83
N PRO A 470 18.64 -2.28 -14.66
CA PRO A 470 19.65 -1.25 -14.46
C PRO A 470 19.86 -0.34 -15.68
N LYS A 471 19.55 -0.83 -16.89
CA LYS A 471 19.75 -0.04 -18.13
C LYS A 471 18.76 1.13 -18.27
N GLN A 472 17.71 1.17 -17.46
CA GLN A 472 16.64 2.16 -17.55
C GLN A 472 16.51 3.01 -16.28
N LEU A 473 17.48 2.91 -15.36
CA LEU A 473 17.56 3.72 -14.13
C LEU A 473 17.44 5.23 -14.39
N CYS A 474 18.01 5.75 -15.48
CA CYS A 474 17.90 7.17 -15.82
C CYS A 474 16.46 7.63 -16.04
N LEU A 475 15.61 6.78 -16.64
CA LEU A 475 14.18 7.09 -16.85
C LEU A 475 13.43 7.13 -15.52
N ILE A 476 13.76 6.21 -14.61
CA ILE A 476 13.15 6.11 -13.28
C ILE A 476 13.53 7.35 -12.46
N ILE A 477 14.82 7.72 -12.41
CA ILE A 477 15.29 8.89 -11.67
C ILE A 477 14.65 10.17 -12.21
N ALA A 478 14.59 10.34 -13.53
CA ALA A 478 13.94 11.50 -14.16
C ALA A 478 12.44 11.57 -13.83
N TRP A 479 11.76 10.43 -13.77
CA TRP A 479 10.36 10.35 -13.36
C TRP A 479 10.18 10.68 -11.88
N SER A 480 10.99 10.10 -10.98
CA SER A 480 10.92 10.36 -9.54
C SER A 480 11.13 11.84 -9.22
N SER A 481 12.10 12.49 -9.89
CA SER A 481 12.34 13.93 -9.80
C SER A 481 11.12 14.75 -10.25
N ARG A 482 10.49 14.37 -11.38
CA ARG A 482 9.29 15.06 -11.86
C ARG A 482 8.11 14.91 -10.89
N GLU A 483 7.87 13.70 -10.36
CA GLU A 483 6.76 13.47 -9.43
C GLU A 483 7.01 14.14 -8.06
N LEU A 484 8.25 14.15 -7.57
CA LEU A 484 8.65 14.93 -6.39
C LEU A 484 8.43 16.43 -6.64
N GLY A 485 8.77 16.95 -7.83
CA GLY A 485 8.49 18.33 -8.19
C GLY A 485 7.00 18.69 -8.16
N ILE A 486 6.13 17.77 -8.58
CA ILE A 486 4.67 17.95 -8.50
C ILE A 486 4.21 17.98 -7.04
N LEU A 487 4.65 17.02 -6.21
CA LEU A 487 4.38 17.01 -4.77
C LEU A 487 4.73 18.36 -4.12
N LEU A 488 5.96 18.84 -4.35
CA LEU A 488 6.44 20.08 -3.78
C LEU A 488 5.64 21.30 -4.28
N SER A 489 5.19 21.28 -5.54
CA SER A 489 4.33 22.33 -6.09
C SER A 489 2.95 22.39 -5.43
N LEU A 490 2.38 21.23 -5.08
CA LEU A 490 1.09 21.15 -4.38
C LEU A 490 1.20 21.69 -2.95
N ILE A 491 2.25 21.27 -2.23
CA ILE A 491 2.50 21.75 -0.85
C ILE A 491 2.79 23.25 -0.86
N ARG A 492 3.57 23.73 -1.83
CA ARG A 492 3.83 25.16 -1.98
C ARG A 492 2.54 25.97 -2.12
N LYS A 493 1.67 25.60 -3.05
CA LYS A 493 0.42 26.33 -3.34
C LYS A 493 -0.60 26.24 -2.22
N ASN A 494 -0.79 25.05 -1.65
CA ASN A 494 -1.91 24.77 -0.74
C ASN A 494 -1.56 25.00 0.74
N VAL A 495 -0.27 25.07 1.08
CA VAL A 495 0.19 25.24 2.47
C VAL A 495 1.08 26.45 2.61
N ILE A 496 2.21 26.52 1.88
CA ILE A 496 3.22 27.56 2.11
C ILE A 496 2.74 28.96 1.69
N GLU A 497 2.10 29.08 0.53
CA GLU A 497 1.63 30.36 -0.01
C GLU A 497 0.34 30.88 0.68
N VAL A 498 -0.32 30.05 1.48
CA VAL A 498 -1.53 30.42 2.25
C VAL A 498 -1.18 31.16 3.56
N ALA A 499 0.09 31.56 3.73
CA ALA A 499 0.62 32.26 4.90
C ALA A 499 0.26 31.60 6.25
N PRO A 500 0.58 30.31 6.45
CA PRO A 500 0.29 29.61 7.69
C PRO A 500 1.25 30.06 8.80
N THR A 501 0.95 29.68 10.04
CA THR A 501 1.78 30.02 11.20
C THR A 501 3.20 29.49 11.09
N MET A 502 4.14 30.12 11.82
CA MET A 502 5.54 29.69 11.91
C MET A 502 5.69 28.19 12.17
N ALA A 503 4.96 27.66 13.15
CA ALA A 503 4.95 26.24 13.49
C ALA A 503 4.54 25.33 12.33
N VAL A 504 3.54 25.72 11.51
CA VAL A 504 3.11 24.92 10.36
C VAL A 504 4.19 24.90 9.29
N LEU A 505 4.84 26.03 9.01
CA LEU A 505 5.92 26.13 8.02
C LEU A 505 7.12 25.23 8.39
N THR A 506 7.58 25.33 9.64
CA THR A 506 8.75 24.57 10.12
C THR A 506 8.46 23.07 10.21
N ASN A 507 7.26 22.68 10.65
CA ASN A 507 6.83 21.28 10.65
C ASN A 507 6.62 20.73 9.23
N THR A 508 6.15 21.53 8.29
CA THR A 508 6.04 21.13 6.88
C THR A 508 7.40 20.76 6.31
N TRP A 509 8.43 21.57 6.59
CA TRP A 509 9.81 21.27 6.19
C TRP A 509 10.32 19.96 6.81
N ARG A 510 10.12 19.79 8.13
CA ARG A 510 10.51 18.58 8.85
C ARG A 510 9.86 17.31 8.28
N ILE A 511 8.56 17.37 7.96
CA ILE A 511 7.84 16.25 7.36
C ILE A 511 8.43 15.93 5.98
N LEU A 512 8.68 16.94 5.14
CA LEU A 512 9.26 16.75 3.81
C LEU A 512 10.64 16.10 3.87
N VAL A 513 11.55 16.63 4.70
CA VAL A 513 12.90 16.07 4.87
C VAL A 513 12.84 14.65 5.44
N GLY A 514 12.04 14.43 6.49
CA GLY A 514 11.90 13.11 7.10
C GLY A 514 11.24 12.06 6.20
N LYS A 515 10.35 12.47 5.28
CA LYS A 515 9.81 11.54 4.28
C LYS A 515 10.78 11.27 3.15
N CYS A 516 11.57 12.26 2.73
CA CYS A 516 12.56 12.06 1.67
C CYS A 516 13.78 11.27 2.14
N SER A 517 14.11 11.23 3.43
CA SER A 517 15.14 10.32 3.94
C SER A 517 14.79 8.84 3.72
N HIS A 518 13.50 8.49 3.60
CA HIS A 518 13.10 7.14 3.18
C HIS A 518 13.51 6.83 1.73
N LEU A 519 13.52 7.82 0.83
CA LEU A 519 14.02 7.65 -0.54
C LEU A 519 15.53 7.42 -0.53
N SER A 520 16.26 8.14 0.33
CA SER A 520 17.71 7.95 0.51
C SER A 520 18.06 6.53 0.98
N TYR A 521 17.22 5.90 1.81
CA TYR A 521 17.42 4.50 2.23
C TYR A 521 17.38 3.50 1.07
N ILE A 522 16.63 3.80 0.00
CA ILE A 522 16.54 2.99 -1.22
C ILE A 522 17.71 3.30 -2.18
N GLY A 523 18.54 4.30 -1.85
CA GLY A 523 19.63 4.77 -2.69
C GLY A 523 19.25 5.90 -3.65
N LEU A 524 18.06 6.51 -3.48
CA LEU A 524 17.60 7.64 -4.28
C LEU A 524 17.65 8.93 -3.44
N ASP A 525 18.75 9.69 -3.53
CA ASP A 525 18.86 10.97 -2.85
C ASP A 525 18.34 12.13 -3.73
N LEU A 526 17.15 12.64 -3.39
CA LEU A 526 16.53 13.80 -4.02
C LEU A 526 16.44 15.00 -3.07
N SER A 527 17.24 15.02 -2.01
CA SER A 527 17.22 16.10 -1.00
C SER A 527 17.52 17.48 -1.63
N PHE A 528 18.31 17.53 -2.70
CA PHE A 528 18.60 18.76 -3.43
C PHE A 528 17.37 19.37 -4.10
N GLU A 529 16.38 18.57 -4.52
CA GLU A 529 15.16 19.09 -5.16
C GLU A 529 14.25 19.79 -4.17
N ILE A 530 14.15 19.27 -2.95
CA ILE A 530 13.42 19.90 -1.85
C ILE A 530 14.03 21.27 -1.55
N ASN A 531 15.36 21.32 -1.41
CA ASN A 531 16.08 22.56 -1.20
C ASN A 531 15.91 23.54 -2.37
N ARG A 532 15.89 23.07 -3.62
CA ARG A 532 15.72 23.92 -4.80
C ARG A 532 14.30 24.47 -4.95
N LEU A 533 13.28 23.64 -4.74
CA LEU A 533 11.90 23.97 -5.10
C LEU A 533 11.04 24.47 -3.94
N ALA A 534 11.27 24.00 -2.71
CA ALA A 534 10.46 24.36 -1.55
C ALA A 534 11.11 25.41 -0.64
N ALA A 535 12.44 25.39 -0.48
CA ALA A 535 13.13 26.31 0.43
C ALA A 535 12.95 27.80 0.08
N PRO A 536 12.93 28.24 -1.19
CA PRO A 536 12.72 29.66 -1.52
C PRO A 536 11.36 30.18 -1.08
N SER A 537 10.28 29.44 -1.40
CA SER A 537 8.92 29.81 -0.97
C SER A 537 8.76 29.76 0.55
N LEU A 538 9.40 28.77 1.18
CA LEU A 538 9.39 28.65 2.64
C LEU A 538 10.10 29.84 3.28
N ARG A 539 11.26 30.26 2.78
CA ARG A 539 12.01 31.42 3.26
C ARG A 539 11.15 32.69 3.24
N THR A 540 10.46 32.95 2.13
CA THR A 540 9.60 34.13 2.01
C THR A 540 8.44 34.09 3.01
N ALA A 541 7.81 32.93 3.19
CA ALA A 541 6.72 32.77 4.15
C ALA A 541 7.19 32.88 5.62
N LEU A 542 8.37 32.33 5.92
CA LEU A 542 9.00 32.44 7.24
C LEU A 542 9.36 33.90 7.56
N GLN A 543 9.95 34.63 6.59
CA GLN A 543 10.26 36.05 6.75
C GLN A 543 9.01 36.87 7.04
N ALA A 544 7.94 36.69 6.26
CA ALA A 544 6.69 37.44 6.47
C ALA A 544 6.07 37.17 7.86
N ASN A 545 6.06 35.91 8.31
CA ASN A 545 5.61 35.57 9.67
C ASN A 545 6.50 36.18 10.74
N PHE A 546 7.82 36.14 10.53
CA PHE A 546 8.79 36.69 11.46
C PHE A 546 8.66 38.21 11.57
N ASP A 547 8.51 38.93 10.45
CA ASP A 547 8.33 40.38 10.42
C ASP A 547 7.08 40.78 11.23
N ASN A 548 5.97 40.05 11.09
CA ASN A 548 4.76 40.26 11.89
C ASN A 548 5.01 40.05 13.39
N ILE A 549 5.73 38.99 13.76
CA ILE A 549 6.11 38.73 15.16
C ILE A 549 6.99 39.88 15.68
N LEU A 550 7.99 40.29 14.91
CA LEU A 550 8.92 41.34 15.26
C LEU A 550 8.22 42.69 15.44
N GLU A 551 7.31 43.07 14.54
CA GLU A 551 6.48 44.28 14.69
C GLU A 551 5.60 44.23 15.93
N SER A 552 5.03 43.07 16.25
CA SER A 552 4.22 42.91 17.47
C SER A 552 5.04 43.06 18.76
N ILE A 553 6.33 42.67 18.74
CA ILE A 553 7.24 42.86 19.88
C ILE A 553 7.66 44.33 19.96
N LYS A 554 8.00 44.96 18.83
CA LYS A 554 8.31 46.41 18.76
C LYS A 554 7.19 47.27 19.36
N LEU A 555 5.94 46.97 19.00
CA LEU A 555 4.78 47.69 19.52
C LEU A 555 4.67 47.53 21.04
N ARG A 556 4.76 46.29 21.56
CA ARG A 556 4.71 46.02 23.00
C ARG A 556 5.84 46.71 23.76
N ASN A 557 7.05 46.71 23.22
CA ASN A 557 8.19 47.38 23.84
C ASN A 557 8.02 48.90 23.83
N SER A 558 7.29 49.47 22.87
CA SER A 558 6.96 50.90 22.87
C SER A 558 5.89 51.30 23.90
N GLU A 559 5.03 50.35 24.29
CA GLU A 559 3.96 50.55 25.27
C GLU A 559 4.37 50.17 26.70
N GLU A 560 5.60 49.71 26.91
CA GLU A 560 6.10 49.22 28.19
C GLU A 560 6.18 50.33 29.26
N ARG A 561 5.67 50.02 30.46
CA ARG A 561 5.58 50.96 31.59
C ARG A 561 6.28 50.47 32.86
N TRP A 562 6.86 49.27 32.84
CA TRP A 562 7.55 48.64 33.96
C TRP A 562 6.71 48.52 35.24
N THR A 563 5.43 48.20 35.06
CA THR A 563 4.49 47.97 36.17
C THR A 563 4.40 46.48 36.52
N PRO A 564 4.18 46.13 37.81
CA PRO A 564 4.02 44.74 38.21
C PRO A 564 2.79 44.12 37.54
N PHE A 565 2.91 42.86 37.12
CA PHE A 565 1.84 42.15 36.42
C PHE A 565 0.78 41.67 37.41
N SER A 566 -0.38 42.35 37.43
CA SER A 566 -1.54 42.02 38.28
C SER A 566 -2.37 40.90 37.67
N LEU A 567 -2.64 39.83 38.43
CA LEU A 567 -3.41 38.66 38.00
C LEU A 567 -4.82 38.58 38.62
N ASP A 568 -5.26 39.65 39.29
CA ASP A 568 -6.60 39.91 39.88
C ASP A 568 -7.06 38.91 40.96
N SER A 569 -6.64 37.65 40.93
CA SER A 569 -6.97 36.60 41.89
C SER A 569 -5.81 35.64 42.14
N ASP A 570 -5.80 35.03 43.33
CA ASP A 570 -4.81 34.02 43.72
C ASP A 570 -4.85 32.76 42.84
N GLN A 571 -6.05 32.36 42.41
CA GLN A 571 -6.25 31.22 41.52
C GLN A 571 -5.63 31.46 40.14
N ASN A 572 -5.77 32.68 39.61
CA ASN A 572 -5.14 33.05 38.33
C ASN A 572 -3.62 33.11 38.44
N LEU A 573 -3.09 33.57 39.58
CA LEU A 573 -1.66 33.58 39.85
C LEU A 573 -1.09 32.15 39.89
N ILE A 574 -1.72 31.25 40.64
CA ILE A 574 -1.29 29.84 40.72
C ILE A 574 -1.35 29.19 39.33
N ARG A 575 -2.47 29.34 38.61
CA ARG A 575 -2.62 28.80 37.25
C ARG A 575 -1.57 29.33 36.29
N PHE A 576 -1.26 30.64 36.33
CA PHE A 576 -0.23 31.22 35.48
C PHE A 576 1.17 30.69 35.82
N LEU A 577 1.48 30.52 37.11
CA LEU A 577 2.74 29.93 37.55
C LEU A 577 2.87 28.46 37.12
N GLU A 578 1.78 27.69 37.21
CA GLU A 578 1.71 26.32 36.68
C GLU A 578 1.97 26.31 35.17
N GLU A 579 1.26 27.13 34.39
CA GLU A 579 1.46 27.25 32.93
C GLU A 579 2.89 27.66 32.55
N MET A 580 3.51 28.59 33.30
CA MET A 580 4.90 28.98 33.08
C MET A 580 5.89 27.88 33.49
N SER A 581 5.58 27.12 34.54
CA SER A 581 6.38 25.98 34.99
C SER A 581 6.35 24.80 34.00
N ASP A 582 5.19 24.53 33.39
CA ASP A 582 5.02 23.52 32.33
C ASP A 582 5.88 23.84 31.10
N ILE A 583 6.10 25.12 30.83
CA ILE A 583 6.95 25.61 29.74
C ILE A 583 8.44 25.53 30.11
N GLY A 584 8.76 25.50 31.41
CA GLY A 584 10.13 25.38 31.96
C GLY A 584 10.62 26.60 32.75
N PHE A 585 9.77 27.60 33.02
CA PHE A 585 10.13 28.82 33.73
C PHE A 585 9.76 28.78 35.21
N GLN A 586 10.69 29.16 36.09
CA GLN A 586 10.50 29.19 37.54
C GLN A 586 10.31 30.64 38.00
N MET A 587 9.08 31.03 38.32
CA MET A 587 8.72 32.42 38.64
C MET A 587 8.28 32.66 40.10
N GLU A 588 8.33 31.65 40.98
CA GLU A 588 7.89 31.75 42.39
C GLU A 588 8.63 32.83 43.20
N TRP A 589 9.88 33.14 42.82
CA TRP A 589 10.69 34.19 43.44
C TRP A 589 10.24 35.61 43.05
N ALA A 590 9.48 35.75 41.96
CA ALA A 590 9.04 37.06 41.46
C ALA A 590 7.69 37.50 42.04
N ILE A 591 7.07 36.72 42.94
CA ILE A 591 5.79 37.06 43.58
C ILE A 591 5.96 38.30 44.48
N CYS A 592 5.08 39.28 44.35
CA CYS A 592 5.02 40.46 45.21
C CYS A 592 4.60 40.07 46.64
N ARG A 593 5.56 39.79 47.54
CA ARG A 593 5.27 39.41 48.93
C ARG A 593 5.15 40.59 49.89
N GLU A 594 5.72 41.75 49.53
CA GLU A 594 5.69 42.96 50.34
C GLU A 594 5.25 44.16 49.50
N SER A 595 4.14 44.81 49.88
CA SER A 595 3.82 46.16 49.42
C SER A 595 4.03 47.12 50.59
N PRO A 596 4.87 48.16 50.45
CA PRO A 596 4.96 49.24 51.44
C PRO A 596 3.76 50.21 51.40
N SER A 597 2.75 49.96 50.56
CA SER A 597 1.52 50.76 50.50
C SER A 597 0.27 49.92 50.82
N PRO A 598 -0.73 50.50 51.54
CA PRO A 598 -1.94 49.80 51.97
C PRO A 598 -2.95 49.51 50.84
N ASP A 599 -2.58 49.74 49.57
CA ASP A 599 -3.42 49.40 48.44
C ASP A 599 -3.39 47.87 48.21
N TYR A 600 -4.53 47.23 48.46
CA TYR A 600 -4.80 45.79 48.24
C TYR A 600 -4.61 45.32 46.78
N LYS A 601 -4.19 46.21 45.87
CA LYS A 601 -4.13 46.00 44.42
C LYS A 601 -2.98 45.09 43.96
N TYR A 602 -1.93 44.90 44.77
CA TYR A 602 -0.72 44.16 44.36
C TYR A 602 -0.49 42.83 45.10
N ARG A 603 -1.47 42.33 45.86
CA ARG A 603 -1.35 41.05 46.59
C ARG A 603 -1.24 39.83 45.67
N TYR A 604 -1.74 39.94 44.45
CA TYR A 604 -1.76 38.85 43.45
C TYR A 604 -1.01 39.29 42.18
N ALA A 605 0.19 39.86 42.36
CA ALA A 605 0.99 40.41 41.27
C ALA A 605 2.40 39.82 41.24
N LEU A 606 3.01 39.84 40.05
CA LEU A 606 4.42 39.50 39.83
C LEU A 606 5.24 40.77 39.63
N ASN A 607 6.44 40.81 40.22
CA ASN A 607 7.46 41.84 39.98
C ASN A 607 8.14 41.69 38.61
N VAL A 608 7.47 41.10 37.62
CA VAL A 608 7.93 40.99 36.22
C VAL A 608 6.86 41.62 35.34
N SER A 609 7.28 42.38 34.31
CA SER A 609 6.32 42.99 33.39
C SER A 609 5.54 41.93 32.61
N GLN A 610 4.27 42.21 32.35
CA GLN A 610 3.43 41.38 31.49
C GLN A 610 4.05 41.18 30.10
N ASN A 611 4.63 42.22 29.50
CA ASN A 611 5.22 42.11 28.16
C ASN A 611 6.43 41.19 28.15
N VAL A 612 7.23 41.21 29.21
CA VAL A 612 8.40 40.34 29.38
C VAL A 612 7.99 38.88 29.51
N CYS A 613 6.91 38.59 30.24
CA CYS A 613 6.31 37.25 30.29
C CYS A 613 5.80 36.79 28.92
N MET A 614 5.14 37.69 28.17
CA MET A 614 4.68 37.38 26.82
C MET A 614 5.84 37.17 25.83
N PHE A 615 6.89 37.99 25.92
CA PHE A 615 8.11 37.83 25.14
C PHE A 615 8.75 36.48 25.42
N ALA A 616 8.89 36.07 26.69
CA ALA A 616 9.50 34.79 27.06
C ALA A 616 8.78 33.60 26.41
N ARG A 617 7.45 33.62 26.37
CA ARG A 617 6.64 32.59 25.70
C ARG A 617 6.87 32.59 24.18
N ILE A 618 6.90 33.77 23.55
CA ILE A 618 7.11 33.90 22.10
C ILE A 618 8.53 33.49 21.71
N ALA A 619 9.55 33.94 22.44
CA ALA A 619 10.95 33.64 22.18
C ALA A 619 11.22 32.14 22.28
N LEU A 620 10.68 31.47 23.31
CA LEU A 620 10.85 30.03 23.46
C LEU A 620 10.07 29.23 22.40
N GLN A 621 8.82 29.62 22.10
CA GLN A 621 8.03 28.96 21.05
C GLN A 621 8.69 29.10 19.68
N LEU A 622 9.15 30.31 19.34
CA LEU A 622 9.87 30.56 18.10
C LEU A 622 11.18 29.77 18.05
N SER A 623 11.93 29.68 19.15
CA SER A 623 13.15 28.88 19.22
C SER A 623 12.86 27.39 18.96
N ARG A 624 11.77 26.84 19.54
CA ARG A 624 11.32 25.47 19.28
C ARG A 624 10.95 25.25 17.81
N ASP A 625 10.21 26.17 17.23
CA ASP A 625 9.78 26.08 15.83
C ASP A 625 10.99 26.16 14.88
N LEU A 626 11.90 27.09 15.11
CA LEU A 626 13.08 27.32 14.28
C LEU A 626 14.14 26.22 14.41
N ALA A 627 14.24 25.56 15.57
CA ALA A 627 15.14 24.41 15.77
C ALA A 627 14.85 23.26 14.77
N LEU A 628 13.60 23.12 14.30
CA LEU A 628 13.23 22.11 13.31
C LEU A 628 13.87 22.34 11.93
N LEU A 629 14.39 23.54 11.67
CA LEU A 629 15.01 23.92 10.40
C LEU A 629 16.52 23.63 10.35
N ASN A 630 17.13 23.18 11.46
CA ASN A 630 18.58 22.94 11.57
C ASN A 630 19.10 21.84 10.63
N SER A 631 18.21 21.07 10.00
CA SER A 631 18.56 20.04 8.99
C SER A 631 19.13 20.62 7.69
N SER A 632 18.90 21.90 7.37
CA SER A 632 19.42 22.54 6.16
C SER A 632 20.27 23.76 6.51
N PRO A 633 21.51 23.85 6.00
CA PRO A 633 22.43 24.93 6.38
C PRO A 633 21.92 26.31 5.98
N HIS A 634 21.17 26.42 4.87
CA HIS A 634 20.62 27.69 4.40
C HIS A 634 19.45 28.16 5.27
N LEU A 635 18.60 27.25 5.75
CA LEU A 635 17.50 27.59 6.64
C LEU A 635 17.98 27.83 8.08
N GLN A 636 19.03 27.13 8.50
CA GLN A 636 19.71 27.38 9.77
C GLN A 636 20.29 28.81 9.85
N GLN A 637 20.88 29.31 8.76
CA GLN A 637 21.37 30.71 8.72
C GLN A 637 20.24 31.72 8.93
N ILE A 638 19.07 31.49 8.33
CA ILE A 638 17.90 32.37 8.47
C ILE A 638 17.33 32.27 9.89
N SER A 639 17.21 31.06 10.42
CA SER A 639 16.83 30.81 11.82
C SER A 639 17.72 31.61 12.77
N ASN A 640 19.04 31.48 12.64
CA ASN A 640 20.00 32.20 13.47
C ASN A 640 19.85 33.73 13.30
N ALA A 641 19.61 34.22 12.08
CA ALA A 641 19.39 35.65 11.85
C ALA A 641 18.13 36.18 12.57
N PHE A 642 17.02 35.45 12.51
CA PHE A 642 15.76 35.78 13.20
C PHE A 642 15.93 35.82 14.72
N ILE A 643 16.60 34.82 15.26
CA ILE A 643 16.89 34.73 16.69
C ILE A 643 17.79 35.89 17.11
N CYS A 644 18.86 36.17 16.35
CA CYS A 644 19.72 37.31 16.61
C CYS A 644 18.92 38.62 16.63
N GLU A 645 18.05 38.85 15.67
CA GLU A 645 17.34 40.12 15.54
C GLU A 645 16.35 40.35 16.69
N ILE A 646 15.55 39.35 17.06
CA ILE A 646 14.62 39.46 18.21
C ILE A 646 15.38 39.67 19.52
N TRP A 647 16.46 38.93 19.75
CA TRP A 647 17.22 39.05 21.00
C TRP A 647 18.01 40.35 21.07
N ASN A 648 18.58 40.85 19.96
CA ASN A 648 19.18 42.18 19.94
C ASN A 648 18.15 43.26 20.26
N LEU A 649 16.92 43.12 19.77
CA LEU A 649 15.84 44.06 20.04
C LEU A 649 15.48 44.07 21.53
N GLU A 650 15.24 42.91 22.14
CA GLU A 650 14.85 42.83 23.54
C GLU A 650 15.98 43.25 24.49
N LEU A 651 17.22 42.80 24.25
CA LEU A 651 18.37 43.21 25.05
C LEU A 651 18.67 44.70 24.88
N SER A 652 18.44 45.28 23.69
CA SER A 652 18.55 46.74 23.50
C SER A 652 17.45 47.50 24.26
N HIS A 653 16.24 46.95 24.33
CA HIS A 653 15.14 47.57 25.08
C HIS A 653 15.47 47.61 26.58
N LEU A 654 15.85 46.45 27.15
CA LEU A 654 16.24 46.33 28.57
C LEU A 654 17.34 47.32 28.97
N THR A 655 18.22 47.70 28.05
CA THR A 655 19.40 48.54 28.30
C THR A 655 19.13 50.01 28.05
N SER A 656 18.27 50.33 27.08
CA SER A 656 17.82 51.70 26.80
C SER A 656 16.93 52.28 27.90
N THR A 657 16.20 51.42 28.64
CA THR A 657 15.21 51.83 29.65
C THR A 657 15.69 51.61 31.08
N MET A 658 17.00 51.65 31.37
CA MET A 658 17.56 51.48 32.72
C MET A 658 16.80 52.34 33.74
N HIS A 659 15.84 51.72 34.41
CA HIS A 659 14.89 52.37 35.31
C HIS A 659 15.13 51.78 36.70
N PRO A 660 15.15 52.58 37.77
CA PRO A 660 15.36 52.09 39.14
C PRO A 660 14.14 51.31 39.69
N SER A 661 13.32 50.69 38.84
CA SER A 661 12.19 49.89 39.31
C SER A 661 12.62 48.45 39.61
N ILE A 662 12.13 47.93 40.73
CA ILE A 662 12.27 46.52 41.12
C ILE A 662 11.75 45.61 40.00
N VAL A 663 10.70 46.05 39.30
CA VAL A 663 10.11 45.32 38.16
C VAL A 663 11.06 45.20 36.98
N HIS A 664 11.80 46.27 36.64
CA HIS A 664 12.81 46.23 35.57
C HIS A 664 13.98 45.31 35.94
N HIS A 665 14.46 45.38 37.18
CA HIS A 665 15.54 44.51 37.68
C HIS A 665 15.13 43.02 37.65
N CYS A 666 13.96 42.69 38.19
CA CYS A 666 13.41 41.33 38.16
C CYS A 666 13.12 40.84 36.73
N SER A 667 12.62 41.71 35.85
CA SER A 667 12.38 41.37 34.44
C SER A 667 13.68 41.08 33.69
N SER A 668 14.71 41.92 33.85
CA SER A 668 16.04 41.72 33.27
C SER A 668 16.65 40.41 33.76
N ARG A 669 16.54 40.15 35.06
CA ARG A 669 16.97 38.90 35.69
C ARG A 669 16.25 37.69 35.10
N PHE A 670 14.94 37.74 34.95
CA PHE A 670 14.16 36.64 34.39
C PHE A 670 14.60 36.31 32.95
N ILE A 671 14.75 37.31 32.10
CA ILE A 671 15.19 37.14 30.71
C ILE A 671 16.60 36.52 30.63
N ILE A 672 17.56 37.05 31.40
CA ILE A 672 18.98 36.66 31.27
C ILE A 672 19.28 35.34 31.98
N SER A 673 18.68 35.10 33.15
CA SER A 673 18.99 33.90 33.96
C SER A 673 18.18 32.67 33.59
N GLN A 674 16.99 32.82 33.01
CA GLN A 674 16.10 31.70 32.68
C GLN A 674 15.74 31.62 31.21
N VAL A 675 15.25 32.71 30.60
CA VAL A 675 14.69 32.65 29.24
C VAL A 675 15.78 32.44 28.18
N LEU A 676 16.87 33.19 28.25
CA LEU A 676 17.96 33.12 27.27
C LEU A 676 18.64 31.73 27.28
N PRO A 677 19.07 31.17 28.43
CA PRO A 677 19.68 29.85 28.47
C PRO A 677 18.75 28.72 27.97
N LEU A 678 17.45 28.80 28.30
CA LEU A 678 16.48 27.79 27.84
C LEU A 678 16.25 27.87 26.33
N CYS A 679 16.18 29.08 25.76
CA CYS A 679 16.09 29.25 24.30
C CYS A 679 17.35 28.74 23.60
N GLU A 680 18.52 29.01 24.17
CA GLU A 680 19.81 28.55 23.63
C GLU A 680 19.93 27.02 23.64
N GLN A 681 19.53 26.37 24.73
CA GLN A 681 19.50 24.90 24.83
C GLN A 681 18.56 24.28 23.77
N VAL A 682 17.42 24.90 23.50
CA VAL A 682 16.47 24.41 22.48
C VAL A 682 17.03 24.53 21.06
N LEU A 683 17.84 25.55 20.80
CA LEU A 683 18.44 25.82 19.49
C LEU A 683 19.67 24.93 19.21
N GLN A 684 20.44 24.62 20.24
CA GLN A 684 21.61 23.74 20.18
C GLN A 684 21.20 22.26 20.18
N CYS A 685 20.84 21.75 19.02
CA CYS A 685 20.64 20.32 18.84
C CYS A 685 21.98 19.62 18.51
N GLY A 686 22.91 19.53 19.49
CA GLY A 686 23.97 18.51 19.49
C GLY A 686 25.42 18.87 19.16
N ASP A 687 25.79 20.14 18.94
CA ASP A 687 27.20 20.53 18.75
C ASP A 687 27.71 21.47 19.85
N ASP A 688 28.92 21.19 20.38
CA ASP A 688 29.63 21.91 21.46
C ASP A 688 30.06 23.36 21.09
N SER A 689 29.45 23.98 20.07
CA SER A 689 29.74 25.37 19.70
C SER A 689 29.14 26.35 20.70
N GLU A 690 29.92 27.36 21.11
CA GLU A 690 29.42 28.53 21.85
C GLU A 690 28.16 29.05 21.17
N GLY A 691 27.06 29.11 21.91
CA GLY A 691 25.76 29.38 21.31
C GLY A 691 25.63 30.83 20.86
N VAL A 692 24.82 31.02 19.82
CA VAL A 692 24.62 32.32 19.16
C VAL A 692 24.09 33.38 20.15
N LEU A 693 23.32 32.97 21.16
CA LEU A 693 22.75 33.89 22.15
C LEU A 693 23.76 34.26 23.24
N TYR A 694 24.58 33.30 23.67
CA TYR A 694 25.72 33.50 24.55
C TYR A 694 26.69 34.52 23.96
N GLU A 695 27.04 34.38 22.67
CA GLU A 695 27.90 35.33 21.98
C GLU A 695 27.30 36.74 21.94
N ILE A 696 26.01 36.88 21.65
CA ILE A 696 25.33 38.19 21.62
C ILE A 696 25.38 38.84 23.01
N LEU A 697 25.05 38.08 24.07
CA LEU A 697 25.06 38.59 25.44
C LEU A 697 26.46 39.04 25.86
N HIS A 698 27.48 38.19 25.67
CA HIS A 698 28.84 38.49 26.14
C HIS A 698 29.58 39.51 25.28
N LYS A 699 29.37 39.53 23.95
CA LYS A 699 30.09 40.45 23.04
C LYS A 699 29.40 41.80 22.90
N LYS A 700 28.06 41.86 22.88
CA LYS A 700 27.31 43.12 22.64
C LYS A 700 26.67 43.71 23.91
N PHE A 701 26.31 42.89 24.89
CA PHE A 701 25.58 43.31 26.08
C PHE A 701 26.25 42.86 27.39
N SER A 702 27.58 43.01 27.48
CA SER A 702 28.38 42.56 28.63
C SER A 702 27.92 43.12 29.99
N HIS A 703 27.30 44.31 29.99
CA HIS A 703 26.74 44.95 31.18
C HIS A 703 25.51 44.21 31.74
N LEU A 704 24.80 43.40 30.95
CA LEU A 704 23.68 42.59 31.40
C LEU A 704 24.10 41.26 32.05
N VAL A 705 25.36 40.83 31.88
CA VAL A 705 25.88 39.54 32.37
C VAL A 705 25.77 39.39 33.90
N HIS A 706 25.77 40.49 34.65
CA HIS A 706 25.64 40.45 36.12
C HIS A 706 24.32 39.81 36.61
N PHE A 707 23.27 39.86 35.79
CA PHE A 707 21.97 39.24 36.07
C PHE A 707 21.97 37.70 35.98
N GLN A 708 23.07 37.08 35.53
CA GLN A 708 23.21 35.63 35.39
C GLN A 708 23.43 34.88 36.72
N ARG A 709 23.76 35.59 37.83
CA ARG A 709 24.02 34.97 39.15
C ARG A 709 22.74 34.45 39.83
N ARG A 710 22.80 33.28 40.47
CA ARG A 710 21.71 32.63 41.26
C ARG A 710 21.17 33.53 42.40
N PRO A 711 19.93 33.28 42.89
CA PRO A 711 19.20 34.22 43.75
C PRO A 711 19.84 34.29 45.14
N SER A 712 20.54 35.39 45.39
CA SER A 712 20.90 35.81 46.74
C SER A 712 20.37 37.23 46.92
N ASN A 713 19.23 37.32 47.63
CA ASN A 713 18.56 38.52 48.14
C ASN A 713 17.90 39.47 47.13
N LEU A 714 16.59 39.66 47.32
CA LEU A 714 15.64 40.45 46.53
C LEU A 714 15.59 41.94 46.93
N TYR A 715 16.59 42.44 47.66
CA TYR A 715 16.66 43.84 48.05
C TYR A 715 18.00 44.43 47.62
N PRO A 716 18.02 45.61 46.97
CA PRO A 716 19.25 46.38 46.90
C PRO A 716 19.64 46.67 48.36
N GLN A 717 20.72 46.07 48.83
CA GLN A 717 21.37 46.59 50.02
C GLN A 717 21.90 47.98 49.62
N ASP A 718 21.48 48.98 50.38
CA ASP A 718 21.98 50.33 50.31
C ASP A 718 23.51 50.32 50.19
N GLU A 719 24.04 51.23 49.37
CA GLU A 719 25.44 51.58 49.35
C GLU A 719 25.85 52.05 50.76
N GLU A 720 26.23 51.13 51.63
CA GLU A 720 27.07 51.44 52.79
C GLU A 720 28.51 51.49 52.31
N THR A 721 28.96 52.74 52.15
CA THR A 721 30.33 53.20 52.28
C THR A 721 31.21 52.26 53.11
N ASP A 722 32.28 51.75 52.52
CA ASP A 722 33.50 51.39 53.24
C ASP A 722 34.72 51.83 52.43
N ASP A 723 34.97 53.15 52.52
CA ASP A 723 36.33 53.64 52.64
C ASP A 723 36.98 52.97 53.86
N HIS A 724 37.88 52.01 53.65
CA HIS A 724 39.23 52.06 54.24
C HIS A 724 40.11 50.83 53.92
N ASN A 725 41.20 51.16 53.21
CA ASN A 725 42.58 50.64 53.30
C ASN A 725 42.84 49.20 52.78
N VAL A 726 43.99 48.90 52.16
CA VAL A 726 45.39 49.27 52.43
C VAL A 726 46.16 49.05 51.10
N LEU A 727 46.85 50.04 50.51
CA LEU A 727 48.32 50.14 50.49
C LEU A 727 49.09 48.80 50.31
N GLU A 728 49.41 48.44 49.06
CA GLU A 728 50.75 48.04 48.57
C GLU A 728 50.72 47.76 47.06
#